data_AF-A0A7R9L0F3-F1
#
_entry.id   AF-A0A7R9L0F3-F1
#
_cell.length_a   1.000
_cell.length_b   1.000
_cell.length_c   1.000
_cell.angle_alpha   90.00
_cell.angle_beta   90.00
_cell.angle_gamma   90.00
#
_symmetry.space_group_name_H-M   'P 1'
#
loop_
_entity.id
_entity.type
_entity.pdbx_description
1 polymer ?
#
loop_
_entity_poly.entity_id
_entity_poly.type
_entity_poly.pdbx_seq_one_letter_code
_entity_poly.pdbx_strand_id
1 'polypeptide(L)'
;MMATNKMPEEVIISFVKNVFAVTIAREQLLAPTKEFVVGLYARFLDEFGMENVTQPDLTASGGIANIEYYETNIIVVNIYKSVSTLVANAGVPDMTFADVVAPKRVRTNRILSALCSLISKLAEIEGRFQQMETKFVDLPARRQAVEQRIRELKRSVEEKSMYLSANKSKTQASAQHIKELAEKYEEKRCAGDLLQEESRALKTTILAQREKISEIDIEMSKMHEEIHELEKQVVKSPERIQADTEEKETELESIRAEKKKLEKQYMESIRSVDHLKEASKSLTPSLDKFAEAFKDIESIRSECEKLSETKALVNSREERVKSLNVQIKEQEKTIRTLRQQMANNDKSFQQQIQTIRQINGGLKSELEMKIKKRAEEDKYCLEEKQRLECQLDALDAQHRAAKEKVDSIWKRHAEAMKSVRDLVEKRMKEVKAIKSQRKVVRNGITLIAFANVSAFELKESNDIYQEVRDSRNFTGKVVLVTGSAQGIGEGIVKLYSALGASVVITGRKAADISRVAKEAQELSPKKLKPLEVTADLTKDEDLQHLFNETIKAYKGLDVLVNNAGLLINSSATDKNFLSVLDKSEKIDLRASLELIRLSVPYLKKSNGSVVNICSTYIEHPQISYLGYDIAKAALGMATKVLSIELAPQGIRVNSVSPSVVQSHPRNESSVWELKIMDKAVKTTPLRRPGLPIDIAKGVVFLSSSDASFITGHNLVVDGGLRYNEDSDYMNLYVNTKLKQIMSAKDIYSEVKNSRDFTGKVVIVTGSSGGIGEGIAKLYSALGASVVITGRREDGVKRVAKECQELSPKKLKALEIPADLGKDGEAERVFNETIKTFKRLDVLVNNAGDYIKANATDDNIVDVLDRSLKVDVKASLTLIRLFEPYLKQSKGNVINITSVFTERPQKSYLGYQLAKQALEMSTTTLALELAPKGIRVNSVNIGVVRSHEAHPDPDVIRAFENAAKYTPLGRVGTTADVAKGVVFLSSSDASFI
;
A
#
# COMPACT_ATOMS: atom_id res chain seq x y z
N MET A 1 -29.99 -10.97 -12.74
CA MET A 1 -31.19 -11.46 -12.03
C MET A 1 -31.98 -12.49 -12.85
N MET A 2 -32.31 -12.25 -14.13
CA MET A 2 -32.93 -13.29 -14.99
C MET A 2 -32.04 -14.52 -15.18
N ALA A 3 -30.72 -14.34 -15.30
CA ALA A 3 -29.76 -15.45 -15.39
C ALA A 3 -29.62 -16.30 -14.11
N THR A 4 -30.24 -15.89 -12.99
CA THR A 4 -30.07 -16.53 -11.67
C THR A 4 -31.35 -17.15 -11.10
N ASN A 5 -32.45 -17.21 -11.86
CA ASN A 5 -33.69 -17.94 -11.55
C ASN A 5 -34.30 -17.72 -10.14
N LYS A 6 -34.14 -16.53 -9.55
CA LYS A 6 -34.54 -16.24 -8.15
C LYS A 6 -35.84 -15.43 -7.98
N MET A 7 -36.54 -15.07 -9.05
CA MET A 7 -37.87 -14.43 -8.99
C MET A 7 -38.78 -14.99 -10.09
N PRO A 8 -40.05 -15.34 -9.79
CA PRO A 8 -41.01 -15.77 -10.81
C PRO A 8 -41.23 -14.67 -11.86
N GLU A 9 -41.30 -15.05 -13.13
CA GLU A 9 -41.44 -14.11 -14.27
C GLU A 9 -42.64 -13.16 -14.11
N GLU A 10 -43.72 -13.64 -13.51
CA GLU A 10 -44.96 -12.90 -13.22
C GLU A 10 -44.74 -11.74 -12.24
N VAL A 11 -43.83 -11.91 -11.27
CA VAL A 11 -43.47 -10.87 -10.29
C VAL A 11 -42.67 -9.77 -10.97
N ILE A 12 -41.79 -10.11 -11.92
CA ILE A 12 -40.99 -9.14 -12.68
C ILE A 12 -41.89 -8.32 -13.61
N ILE A 13 -42.84 -8.96 -14.30
CA ILE A 13 -43.80 -8.29 -15.17
C ILE A 13 -44.71 -7.35 -14.35
N SER A 14 -45.19 -7.80 -13.19
CA SER A 14 -46.00 -6.98 -12.28
C SER A 14 -45.21 -5.81 -11.71
N PHE A 15 -43.96 -6.03 -11.29
CA PHE A 15 -43.08 -4.98 -10.76
C PHE A 15 -42.80 -3.90 -11.80
N VAL A 16 -42.47 -4.28 -13.05
CA VAL A 16 -42.21 -3.27 -14.11
C VAL A 16 -43.48 -2.50 -14.47
N LYS A 17 -44.63 -3.18 -14.48
CA LYS A 17 -45.93 -2.52 -14.69
C LYS A 17 -46.27 -1.54 -13.58
N ASN A 18 -45.98 -1.87 -12.32
CA ASN A 18 -46.37 -1.05 -11.18
C ASN A 18 -45.39 0.09 -10.89
N VAL A 19 -44.10 -0.10 -11.17
CA VAL A 19 -43.05 0.91 -10.87
C VAL A 19 -42.83 1.87 -12.03
N PHE A 20 -42.96 1.40 -13.26
CA PHE A 20 -42.65 2.20 -14.46
C PHE A 20 -43.87 2.39 -15.37
N ALA A 21 -45.06 1.91 -14.98
CA ALA A 21 -46.28 1.94 -15.79
C ALA A 21 -46.15 1.30 -17.20
N VAL A 22 -45.18 0.39 -17.41
CA VAL A 22 -44.96 -0.29 -18.70
C VAL A 22 -45.47 -1.72 -18.66
N THR A 23 -46.30 -2.11 -19.63
CA THR A 23 -46.70 -3.51 -19.82
C THR A 23 -45.72 -4.19 -20.78
N ILE A 24 -45.09 -5.29 -20.36
CA ILE A 24 -44.08 -6.02 -21.14
C ILE A 24 -44.62 -7.41 -21.48
N ALA A 25 -44.49 -7.84 -22.74
CA ALA A 25 -44.83 -9.19 -23.17
C ALA A 25 -43.74 -10.20 -22.75
N ARG A 26 -44.12 -11.43 -22.45
CA ARG A 26 -43.21 -12.46 -21.91
C ARG A 26 -42.01 -12.71 -22.83
N GLU A 27 -42.19 -12.62 -24.15
CA GLU A 27 -41.13 -12.84 -25.14
C GLU A 27 -40.05 -11.74 -25.10
N GLN A 28 -40.39 -10.52 -24.67
CA GLN A 28 -39.45 -9.39 -24.56
C GLN A 28 -38.53 -9.47 -23.32
N LEU A 29 -38.91 -10.26 -22.31
CA LEU A 29 -38.03 -10.56 -21.17
C LEU A 29 -36.85 -11.45 -21.57
N LEU A 30 -37.06 -12.37 -22.51
CA LEU A 30 -36.08 -13.40 -22.85
C LEU A 30 -35.04 -12.94 -23.89
N ALA A 31 -35.27 -11.83 -24.58
CA ALA A 31 -34.34 -11.23 -25.53
C ALA A 31 -34.39 -9.69 -25.45
N PRO A 32 -33.51 -9.03 -24.67
CA PRO A 32 -33.49 -7.57 -24.62
C PRO A 32 -32.91 -7.03 -25.93
N THR A 33 -33.78 -6.57 -26.83
CA THR A 33 -33.34 -5.85 -28.04
C THR A 33 -32.88 -4.44 -27.68
N LYS A 34 -32.03 -3.85 -28.53
CA LYS A 34 -31.59 -2.47 -28.42
C LYS A 34 -32.78 -1.50 -28.35
N GLU A 35 -33.88 -1.78 -29.06
CA GLU A 35 -35.10 -0.97 -28.98
C GLU A 35 -35.75 -1.01 -27.58
N PHE A 36 -35.73 -2.15 -26.89
CA PHE A 36 -36.33 -2.29 -25.55
C PHE A 36 -35.61 -1.41 -24.51
N VAL A 37 -34.28 -1.43 -24.50
CA VAL A 37 -33.47 -0.62 -23.57
C VAL A 37 -33.57 0.87 -23.89
N VAL A 38 -33.64 1.22 -25.18
CA VAL A 38 -33.82 2.61 -25.64
C VAL A 38 -35.21 3.14 -25.28
N GLY A 39 -36.26 2.32 -25.42
CA GLY A 39 -37.63 2.70 -25.06
C GLY A 39 -37.84 2.90 -23.56
N LEU A 40 -37.18 2.09 -22.72
CA LEU A 40 -37.21 2.25 -21.25
C LEU A 40 -36.49 3.54 -20.82
N TYR A 41 -35.37 3.85 -21.47
CA TYR A 41 -34.57 5.05 -21.18
C TYR A 41 -35.27 6.35 -21.61
N ALA A 42 -35.97 6.34 -22.75
CA ALA A 42 -36.73 7.50 -23.22
C ALA A 42 -37.90 7.86 -22.28
N ARG A 43 -38.64 6.86 -21.78
CA ARG A 43 -39.74 7.10 -20.83
C ARG A 43 -39.27 7.52 -19.44
N PHE A 44 -38.11 7.02 -19.02
CA PHE A 44 -37.43 7.52 -17.82
C PHE A 44 -37.10 9.01 -17.95
N LEU A 45 -36.58 9.45 -19.10
CA LEU A 45 -36.31 10.89 -19.31
C LEU A 45 -37.60 11.73 -19.34
N ASP A 46 -38.69 11.21 -19.87
CA ASP A 46 -40.03 11.84 -19.87
C ASP A 46 -40.59 12.02 -18.45
N GLU A 47 -40.56 10.96 -17.63
CA GLU A 47 -41.14 10.95 -16.28
C GLU A 47 -40.37 11.88 -15.31
N PHE A 48 -39.12 12.19 -15.63
CA PHE A 48 -38.29 13.14 -14.89
C PHE A 48 -38.14 14.52 -15.59
N GLY A 49 -38.89 14.79 -16.66
CA GLY A 49 -38.95 16.09 -17.34
C GLY A 49 -37.65 16.51 -18.06
N MET A 50 -36.88 15.55 -18.54
CA MET A 50 -35.57 15.71 -19.19
C MET A 50 -35.65 15.57 -20.73
N GLU A 51 -36.69 16.18 -21.33
CA GLU A 51 -37.09 15.97 -22.73
C GLU A 51 -36.08 16.49 -23.78
N ASN A 52 -35.16 17.38 -23.42
CA ASN A 52 -34.24 18.04 -24.37
C ASN A 52 -32.90 17.31 -24.61
N VAL A 53 -32.73 16.09 -24.10
CA VAL A 53 -31.52 15.29 -24.37
C VAL A 53 -31.75 14.45 -25.63
N THR A 54 -31.58 15.05 -26.80
CA THR A 54 -31.71 14.34 -28.08
C THR A 54 -30.58 13.33 -28.30
N GLN A 55 -30.92 12.18 -28.89
CA GLN A 55 -29.95 11.15 -29.30
C GLN A 55 -29.00 11.69 -30.38
N PRO A 56 -27.66 11.58 -30.24
CA PRO A 56 -26.76 11.63 -31.39
C PRO A 56 -26.72 10.26 -32.07
N ASP A 57 -26.93 10.29 -33.39
CA ASP A 57 -27.02 9.16 -34.30
C ASP A 57 -25.87 8.14 -34.20
N LEU A 58 -26.24 6.88 -34.41
CA LEU A 58 -25.37 5.69 -34.37
C LEU A 58 -24.69 5.40 -35.73
N THR A 59 -24.62 6.36 -36.66
CA THR A 59 -24.15 6.14 -38.04
C THR A 59 -23.02 7.05 -38.52
N ALA A 60 -22.42 7.88 -37.66
CA ALA A 60 -21.23 8.66 -38.03
C ALA A 60 -19.95 8.12 -37.35
N SER A 61 -19.59 6.87 -37.63
CA SER A 61 -18.22 6.40 -37.45
C SER A 61 -17.39 6.82 -38.67
N GLY A 62 -16.99 8.09 -38.71
CA GLY A 62 -16.26 8.65 -39.84
C GLY A 62 -15.69 10.03 -39.54
N GLY A 63 -14.55 10.07 -38.84
CA GLY A 63 -13.72 11.26 -38.71
C GLY A 63 -14.20 12.30 -37.69
N ILE A 64 -13.24 13.09 -37.21
CA ILE A 64 -13.34 14.17 -36.23
C ILE A 64 -13.19 13.69 -34.78
N ALA A 65 -11.93 13.72 -34.35
CA ALA A 65 -11.50 13.62 -32.97
C ALA A 65 -11.51 15.01 -32.30
N ASN A 66 -11.92 15.02 -31.04
CA ASN A 66 -11.57 15.96 -29.97
C ASN A 66 -11.79 17.47 -30.18
N ILE A 67 -12.98 17.95 -29.80
CA ILE A 67 -13.15 19.17 -29.00
C ILE A 67 -14.15 18.83 -27.87
N GLU A 68 -13.96 19.41 -26.69
CA GLU A 68 -14.78 19.30 -25.45
C GLU A 68 -14.43 18.19 -24.44
N TYR A 69 -13.22 18.26 -23.86
CA TYR A 69 -12.93 17.57 -22.58
C TYR A 69 -12.78 18.52 -21.37
N TYR A 70 -12.93 19.84 -21.56
CA TYR A 70 -12.78 20.82 -20.48
C TYR A 70 -14.11 21.37 -19.92
N GLU A 71 -15.17 21.47 -20.73
CA GLU A 71 -16.47 22.01 -20.26
C GLU A 71 -17.31 20.98 -19.51
N THR A 72 -17.11 19.69 -19.82
CA THR A 72 -17.71 18.55 -19.09
C THR A 72 -17.30 18.53 -17.62
N ASN A 73 -16.13 19.07 -17.25
CA ASN A 73 -15.60 18.97 -15.87
C ASN A 73 -16.29 19.90 -14.87
N ILE A 74 -16.84 21.05 -15.28
CA ILE A 74 -17.55 21.94 -14.34
C ILE A 74 -18.97 21.40 -14.05
N ILE A 75 -19.62 20.84 -15.08
CA ILE A 75 -20.90 20.14 -14.93
C ILE A 75 -20.72 18.85 -14.14
N VAL A 76 -19.64 18.09 -14.40
CA VAL A 76 -19.31 16.86 -13.67
C VAL A 76 -18.91 17.13 -12.21
N VAL A 77 -18.24 18.24 -11.89
CA VAL A 77 -17.92 18.60 -10.50
C VAL A 77 -19.15 19.05 -9.71
N ASN A 78 -20.12 19.71 -10.36
CA ASN A 78 -21.39 20.09 -9.71
C ASN A 78 -22.38 18.91 -9.60
N ILE A 79 -22.39 18.00 -10.58
CA ILE A 79 -23.10 16.71 -10.49
C ILE A 79 -22.44 15.81 -9.45
N TYR A 80 -21.10 15.77 -9.37
CA TYR A 80 -20.36 15.04 -8.34
C TYR A 80 -20.67 15.58 -6.94
N LYS A 81 -20.73 16.89 -6.72
CA LYS A 81 -21.18 17.46 -5.44
C LYS A 81 -22.63 17.10 -5.10
N SER A 82 -23.52 17.12 -6.08
CA SER A 82 -24.94 16.81 -5.87
C SER A 82 -25.19 15.31 -5.63
N VAL A 83 -24.51 14.44 -6.36
CA VAL A 83 -24.59 12.96 -6.25
C VAL A 83 -23.82 12.45 -5.04
N SER A 84 -22.65 13.01 -4.73
CA SER A 84 -21.89 12.68 -3.51
C SER A 84 -22.67 13.03 -2.24
N THR A 85 -23.42 14.15 -2.24
CA THR A 85 -24.31 14.52 -1.14
C THR A 85 -25.53 13.59 -1.04
N LEU A 86 -26.08 13.16 -2.18
CA LEU A 86 -27.20 12.19 -2.24
C LEU A 86 -26.78 10.78 -1.74
N VAL A 87 -25.57 10.33 -2.09
CA VAL A 87 -25.02 9.01 -1.74
C VAL A 87 -24.53 8.95 -0.29
N ALA A 88 -23.95 10.03 0.23
CA ALA A 88 -23.57 10.14 1.64
C ALA A 88 -24.79 10.11 2.58
N ASN A 89 -25.92 10.68 2.16
CA ASN A 89 -27.17 10.63 2.95
C ASN A 89 -27.94 9.31 2.80
N ALA A 90 -27.69 8.53 1.74
CA ALA A 90 -28.32 7.24 1.46
C ALA A 90 -27.55 6.02 2.02
N GLY A 91 -26.41 6.22 2.68
CA GLY A 91 -25.68 5.17 3.41
C GLY A 91 -25.03 4.08 2.55
N VAL A 92 -24.73 4.35 1.26
CA VAL A 92 -24.05 3.39 0.38
C VAL A 92 -22.54 3.65 0.40
N PRO A 93 -21.68 2.65 0.68
CA PRO A 93 -20.23 2.86 0.69
C PRO A 93 -19.67 3.11 -0.72
N ASP A 94 -18.94 4.22 -0.83
CA ASP A 94 -17.88 4.55 -1.80
C ASP A 94 -18.20 4.48 -3.30
N MET A 95 -18.62 5.62 -3.86
CA MET A 95 -18.45 5.94 -5.28
C MET A 95 -17.27 6.91 -5.43
N THR A 96 -16.20 6.51 -6.12
CA THR A 96 -14.97 7.30 -6.22
C THR A 96 -15.03 8.26 -7.41
N PHE A 97 -14.19 9.31 -7.43
CA PHE A 97 -14.06 10.22 -8.57
C PHE A 97 -13.77 9.46 -9.88
N ALA A 98 -13.03 8.35 -9.82
CA ALA A 98 -12.71 7.48 -10.95
C ALA A 98 -13.95 6.80 -11.59
N ASP A 99 -15.01 6.56 -10.81
CA ASP A 99 -16.26 5.94 -11.30
C ASP A 99 -17.12 6.90 -12.13
N VAL A 100 -16.94 8.21 -11.92
CA VAL A 100 -17.65 9.29 -12.61
C VAL A 100 -17.03 9.58 -13.98
N VAL A 101 -15.71 9.41 -14.12
CA VAL A 101 -14.96 9.64 -15.37
C VAL A 101 -14.99 8.44 -16.34
N ALA A 102 -15.61 7.32 -15.95
CA ALA A 102 -15.66 6.09 -16.76
C ALA A 102 -16.47 6.26 -18.08
N PRO A 103 -16.17 5.48 -19.14
CA PRO A 103 -16.88 5.53 -20.42
C PRO A 103 -18.40 5.34 -20.28
N LYS A 104 -19.20 6.05 -21.10
CA LYS A 104 -20.68 6.15 -21.01
C LYS A 104 -21.41 4.81 -20.81
N ARG A 105 -20.93 3.73 -21.44
CA ARG A 105 -21.50 2.36 -21.36
C ARG A 105 -21.20 1.65 -20.03
N VAL A 106 -20.02 1.90 -19.44
CA VAL A 106 -19.60 1.39 -18.13
C VAL A 106 -20.32 2.16 -17.02
N ARG A 107 -20.46 3.48 -17.18
CA ARG A 107 -21.22 4.37 -16.29
C ARG A 107 -22.68 3.94 -16.15
N THR A 108 -23.37 3.71 -17.27
CA THR A 108 -24.79 3.31 -17.29
C THR A 108 -25.00 1.93 -16.67
N ASN A 109 -24.16 0.93 -17.00
CA ASN A 109 -24.27 -0.42 -16.43
C ASN A 109 -23.94 -0.47 -14.93
N ARG A 110 -23.04 0.40 -14.43
CA ARG A 110 -22.69 0.44 -13.01
C ARG A 110 -23.69 1.23 -12.17
N ILE A 111 -24.27 2.31 -12.71
CA ILE A 111 -25.41 3.02 -12.08
C ILE A 111 -26.63 2.09 -12.01
N LEU A 112 -26.95 1.37 -13.10
CA LEU A 112 -27.98 0.33 -13.09
C LEU A 112 -27.64 -0.80 -12.10
N SER A 113 -26.37 -1.21 -11.99
CA SER A 113 -25.97 -2.23 -11.01
C SER A 113 -26.10 -1.74 -9.57
N ALA A 114 -25.79 -0.49 -9.28
CA ALA A 114 -25.92 0.12 -7.95
C ALA A 114 -27.39 0.31 -7.56
N LEU A 115 -28.23 0.80 -8.48
CA LEU A 115 -29.68 0.89 -8.31
C LEU A 115 -30.30 -0.50 -8.15
N CYS A 116 -29.89 -1.49 -8.94
CA CYS A 116 -30.33 -2.87 -8.78
C CYS A 116 -29.89 -3.48 -7.44
N SER A 117 -28.70 -3.12 -6.93
CA SER A 117 -28.24 -3.57 -5.60
C SER A 117 -29.05 -2.93 -4.47
N LEU A 118 -29.38 -1.63 -4.61
CA LEU A 118 -30.22 -0.90 -3.66
C LEU A 118 -31.65 -1.43 -3.65
N ILE A 119 -32.23 -1.67 -4.82
CA ILE A 119 -33.57 -2.26 -4.99
C ILE A 119 -33.58 -3.72 -4.50
N SER A 120 -32.51 -4.49 -4.72
CA SER A 120 -32.40 -5.85 -4.18
C SER A 120 -32.33 -5.86 -2.66
N LYS A 121 -31.61 -4.91 -2.04
CA LYS A 121 -31.58 -4.73 -0.58
C LYS A 121 -32.94 -4.29 -0.02
N LEU A 122 -33.63 -3.38 -0.69
CA LEU A 122 -34.98 -2.94 -0.28
C LEU A 122 -35.99 -4.11 -0.37
N ALA A 123 -35.96 -4.89 -1.46
CA ALA A 123 -36.81 -6.07 -1.64
C ALA A 123 -36.47 -7.21 -0.67
N GLU A 124 -35.19 -7.40 -0.31
CA GLU A 124 -34.76 -8.36 0.70
C GLU A 124 -35.25 -7.95 2.10
N ILE A 125 -35.23 -6.65 2.42
CA ILE A 125 -35.74 -6.10 3.68
C ILE A 125 -37.27 -6.21 3.74
N GLU A 126 -37.97 -5.91 2.64
CA GLU A 126 -39.44 -6.00 2.55
C GLU A 126 -39.92 -7.47 2.60
N GLY A 127 -39.17 -8.40 1.98
CA GLY A 127 -39.39 -9.83 2.10
C GLY A 127 -39.14 -10.37 3.51
N ARG A 128 -38.13 -9.85 4.22
CA ARG A 128 -37.90 -10.17 5.65
C ARG A 128 -39.00 -9.59 6.54
N PHE A 129 -39.54 -8.42 6.20
CA PHE A 129 -40.65 -7.79 6.92
C PHE A 129 -41.94 -8.61 6.76
N GLN A 130 -42.29 -9.02 5.54
CA GLN A 130 -43.46 -9.87 5.28
C GLN A 130 -43.32 -11.29 5.86
N GLN A 131 -42.11 -11.89 5.84
CA GLN A 131 -41.84 -13.18 6.48
C GLN A 131 -41.90 -13.11 8.02
N MET A 132 -41.60 -11.96 8.62
CA MET A 132 -41.83 -11.75 10.06
C MET A 132 -43.32 -11.55 10.35
N GLU A 133 -44.04 -10.78 9.55
CA GLU A 133 -45.48 -10.52 9.74
C GLU A 133 -46.30 -11.81 9.69
N THR A 134 -45.97 -12.74 8.78
CA THR A 134 -46.59 -14.08 8.72
C THR A 134 -46.20 -15.00 9.88
N LYS A 135 -45.03 -14.81 10.50
CA LYS A 135 -44.62 -15.53 11.72
C LYS A 135 -45.25 -14.96 13.00
N PHE A 136 -45.83 -13.75 12.94
CA PHE A 136 -46.45 -13.06 14.08
C PHE A 136 -47.95 -13.39 14.27
N VAL A 137 -48.62 -13.94 13.26
CA VAL A 137 -50.07 -14.25 13.32
C VAL A 137 -50.40 -15.38 14.31
N ASP A 138 -49.42 -16.21 14.71
CA ASP A 138 -49.64 -17.42 15.51
C ASP A 138 -49.09 -17.34 16.96
N LEU A 139 -48.55 -16.18 17.35
CA LEU A 139 -47.97 -15.95 18.69
C LEU A 139 -48.98 -16.02 19.85
N PRO A 140 -50.21 -15.46 19.72
CA PRO A 140 -51.22 -15.58 20.77
C PRO A 140 -51.68 -17.03 21.00
N ALA A 141 -51.83 -17.82 19.92
CA ALA A 141 -52.24 -19.22 19.99
C ALA A 141 -51.15 -20.10 20.62
N ARG A 142 -49.87 -19.86 20.29
CA ARG A 142 -48.73 -20.55 20.91
C ARG A 142 -48.55 -20.20 22.38
N ARG A 143 -48.79 -18.94 22.78
CA ARG A 143 -48.79 -18.52 24.18
C ARG A 143 -49.88 -19.25 24.98
N GLN A 144 -51.10 -19.34 24.44
CA GLN A 144 -52.19 -20.10 25.07
C GLN A 144 -51.87 -21.59 25.22
N ALA A 145 -51.28 -22.23 24.21
CA ALA A 145 -50.90 -23.65 24.26
C ALA A 145 -49.83 -23.93 25.33
N VAL A 146 -48.85 -23.02 25.47
CA VAL A 146 -47.79 -23.14 26.49
C VAL A 146 -48.34 -22.89 27.90
N GLU A 147 -49.20 -21.89 28.08
CA GLU A 147 -49.86 -21.63 29.37
C GLU A 147 -50.78 -22.78 29.79
N GLN A 148 -51.48 -23.41 28.85
CA GLN A 148 -52.27 -24.62 29.11
C GLN A 148 -51.38 -25.79 29.52
N ARG A 149 -50.25 -25.99 28.83
CA ARG A 149 -49.31 -27.07 29.14
C ARG A 149 -48.66 -26.91 30.52
N ILE A 150 -48.38 -25.69 30.94
CA ILE A 150 -47.86 -25.40 32.29
C ILE A 150 -48.90 -25.72 33.37
N ARG A 151 -50.19 -25.42 33.13
CA ARG A 151 -51.27 -25.79 34.07
C ARG A 151 -51.42 -27.30 34.22
N GLU A 152 -51.35 -28.04 33.10
CA GLU A 152 -51.39 -29.51 33.11
C GLU A 152 -50.21 -30.10 33.89
N LEU A 153 -48.99 -29.58 33.68
CA LEU A 153 -47.80 -30.05 34.38
C LEU A 153 -47.86 -29.75 35.89
N LYS A 154 -48.30 -28.56 36.30
CA LYS A 154 -48.48 -28.22 37.72
C LYS A 154 -49.51 -29.13 38.41
N ARG A 155 -50.62 -29.41 37.73
CA ARG A 155 -51.66 -30.33 38.24
C ARG A 155 -51.11 -31.75 38.41
N SER A 156 -50.30 -32.22 37.46
CA SER A 156 -49.69 -33.56 37.55
C SER A 156 -48.66 -33.66 38.69
N VAL A 157 -47.92 -32.58 38.98
CA VAL A 157 -47.04 -32.49 40.16
C VAL A 157 -47.88 -32.56 41.44
N GLU A 158 -48.94 -31.76 41.57
CA GLU A 158 -49.81 -31.77 42.76
C GLU A 158 -50.45 -33.14 43.03
N GLU A 159 -51.01 -33.78 41.99
CA GLU A 159 -51.64 -35.10 42.11
C GLU A 159 -50.63 -36.17 42.58
N LYS A 160 -49.41 -36.16 42.05
CA LYS A 160 -48.35 -37.10 42.46
C LYS A 160 -47.78 -36.80 43.84
N SER A 161 -47.64 -35.52 44.22
CA SER A 161 -47.23 -35.11 45.57
C SER A 161 -48.25 -35.53 46.64
N MET A 162 -49.55 -35.46 46.34
CA MET A 162 -50.59 -35.98 47.25
C MET A 162 -50.52 -37.50 47.41
N TYR A 163 -50.29 -38.24 46.33
CA TYR A 163 -50.12 -39.69 46.38
C TYR A 163 -48.90 -40.10 47.21
N LEU A 164 -47.77 -39.40 47.02
CA LEU A 164 -46.55 -39.58 47.79
C LEU A 164 -46.76 -39.31 49.29
N SER A 165 -47.49 -38.24 49.64
CA SER A 165 -47.85 -37.94 51.03
C SER A 165 -48.71 -39.05 51.66
N ALA A 166 -49.70 -39.55 50.92
CA ALA A 166 -50.59 -40.60 51.41
C ALA A 166 -49.85 -41.93 51.67
N ASN A 167 -48.90 -42.28 50.78
CA ASN A 167 -48.09 -43.47 50.97
C ASN A 167 -47.08 -43.31 52.11
N LYS A 168 -46.47 -42.13 52.29
CA LYS A 168 -45.58 -41.85 53.43
C LYS A 168 -46.28 -42.08 54.79
N SER A 169 -47.54 -41.67 54.92
CA SER A 169 -48.34 -41.95 56.11
C SER A 169 -48.65 -43.44 56.31
N LYS A 170 -48.88 -44.19 55.21
CA LYS A 170 -49.07 -45.66 55.29
C LYS A 170 -47.79 -46.38 55.71
N THR A 171 -46.64 -45.97 55.17
CA THR A 171 -45.33 -46.55 55.53
C THR A 171 -45.00 -46.29 57.00
N GLN A 172 -45.29 -45.08 57.52
CA GLN A 172 -45.13 -44.76 58.94
C GLN A 172 -46.04 -45.60 59.84
N ALA A 173 -47.32 -45.78 59.47
CA ALA A 173 -48.24 -46.63 60.23
C ALA A 173 -47.80 -48.10 60.23
N SER A 174 -47.36 -48.63 59.08
CA SER A 174 -46.84 -50.00 58.98
C SER A 174 -45.53 -50.18 59.75
N ALA A 175 -44.64 -49.19 59.78
CA ALA A 175 -43.41 -49.22 60.56
C ALA A 175 -43.69 -49.22 62.07
N GLN A 176 -44.68 -48.44 62.51
CA GLN A 176 -45.17 -48.45 63.90
C GLN A 176 -45.71 -49.84 64.27
N HIS A 177 -46.52 -50.44 63.39
CA HIS A 177 -47.07 -51.78 63.61
C HIS A 177 -45.99 -52.88 63.66
N ILE A 178 -44.96 -52.79 62.81
CA ILE A 178 -43.80 -53.68 62.89
C ILE A 178 -43.07 -53.53 64.23
N LYS A 179 -42.96 -52.30 64.74
CA LYS A 179 -42.34 -52.02 66.04
C LYS A 179 -43.14 -52.68 67.17
N GLU A 180 -44.46 -52.53 67.18
CA GLU A 180 -45.35 -53.19 68.14
C GLU A 180 -45.26 -54.72 68.06
N LEU A 181 -45.24 -55.29 66.84
CA LEU A 181 -45.07 -56.73 66.64
C LEU A 181 -43.71 -57.22 67.11
N ALA A 182 -42.65 -56.43 66.93
CA ALA A 182 -41.29 -56.75 67.39
C ALA A 182 -41.15 -56.64 68.91
N GLU A 183 -41.77 -55.63 69.53
CA GLU A 183 -41.83 -55.50 70.99
C GLU A 183 -42.61 -56.66 71.62
N LYS A 184 -43.77 -57.01 71.04
CA LYS A 184 -44.56 -58.18 71.47
C LYS A 184 -43.82 -59.50 71.28
N TYR A 185 -43.00 -59.60 70.24
CA TYR A 185 -42.11 -60.75 70.02
C TYR A 185 -41.04 -60.86 71.12
N GLU A 186 -40.38 -59.75 71.47
CA GLU A 186 -39.35 -59.73 72.52
C GLU A 186 -39.94 -59.92 73.94
N GLU A 187 -41.09 -59.32 74.25
CA GLU A 187 -41.79 -59.55 75.53
C GLU A 187 -42.12 -61.03 75.73
N LYS A 188 -42.81 -61.65 74.76
CA LYS A 188 -43.16 -63.08 74.84
C LYS A 188 -41.92 -63.98 74.87
N ARG A 189 -40.82 -63.57 74.23
CA ARG A 189 -39.56 -64.33 74.20
C ARG A 189 -38.88 -64.29 75.56
N CYS A 190 -38.84 -63.13 76.21
CA CYS A 190 -38.26 -62.96 77.54
C CYS A 190 -39.10 -63.64 78.63
N ALA A 191 -40.43 -63.73 78.46
CA ALA A 191 -41.33 -64.41 79.39
C ALA A 191 -41.26 -65.97 79.35
N GLY A 192 -40.60 -66.56 78.35
CA GLY A 192 -40.46 -68.02 78.21
C GLY A 192 -41.69 -68.75 77.64
N ASP A 193 -42.79 -68.04 77.36
CA ASP A 193 -44.10 -68.57 76.96
C ASP A 193 -44.26 -68.80 75.43
N LEU A 194 -43.20 -68.64 74.64
CA LEU A 194 -43.29 -68.65 73.17
C LEU A 194 -43.08 -70.06 72.58
N LEU A 195 -44.16 -70.72 72.17
CA LEU A 195 -44.11 -71.96 71.38
C LEU A 195 -43.41 -71.71 70.02
N GLN A 196 -42.64 -72.70 69.55
CA GLN A 196 -41.76 -72.59 68.38
C GLN A 196 -42.50 -72.18 67.09
N GLU A 197 -43.78 -72.58 66.95
CA GLU A 197 -44.65 -72.22 65.83
C GLU A 197 -45.13 -70.76 65.88
N GLU A 198 -45.50 -70.24 67.07
CA GLU A 198 -45.88 -68.82 67.22
C GLU A 198 -44.71 -67.88 66.90
N SER A 199 -43.48 -68.27 67.28
CA SER A 199 -42.26 -67.52 66.98
C SER A 199 -42.00 -67.40 65.47
N ARG A 200 -42.23 -68.50 64.73
CA ARG A 200 -42.14 -68.50 63.27
C ARG A 200 -43.24 -67.65 62.64
N ALA A 201 -44.48 -67.77 63.10
CA ALA A 201 -45.61 -67.00 62.57
C ALA A 201 -45.40 -65.47 62.72
N LEU A 202 -44.93 -65.01 63.89
CA LEU A 202 -44.61 -63.60 64.12
C LEU A 202 -43.44 -63.12 63.26
N LYS A 203 -42.36 -63.90 63.17
CA LYS A 203 -41.21 -63.57 62.31
C LYS A 203 -41.59 -63.48 60.83
N THR A 204 -42.38 -64.44 60.33
CA THR A 204 -42.87 -64.43 58.95
C THR A 204 -43.76 -63.21 58.70
N THR A 205 -44.62 -62.84 59.65
CA THR A 205 -45.49 -61.66 59.53
C THR A 205 -44.68 -60.36 59.53
N ILE A 206 -43.68 -60.24 60.41
CA ILE A 206 -42.78 -59.07 60.45
C ILE A 206 -41.98 -58.95 59.15
N LEU A 207 -41.45 -60.07 58.63
CA LEU A 207 -40.71 -60.08 57.37
C LEU A 207 -41.60 -59.69 56.19
N ALA A 208 -42.82 -60.24 56.11
CA ALA A 208 -43.78 -59.89 55.07
C ALA A 208 -44.20 -58.42 55.12
N GLN A 209 -44.31 -57.82 56.32
CA GLN A 209 -44.61 -56.39 56.47
C GLN A 209 -43.41 -55.50 56.10
N ARG A 210 -42.18 -55.94 56.42
CA ARG A 210 -40.95 -55.24 55.99
C ARG A 210 -40.76 -55.26 54.48
N GLU A 211 -41.09 -56.38 53.83
CA GLU A 211 -41.02 -56.51 52.38
C GLU A 211 -42.01 -55.55 51.69
N LYS A 212 -43.26 -55.46 52.20
CA LYS A 212 -44.25 -54.47 51.72
C LYS A 212 -43.80 -53.02 51.90
N ILE A 213 -43.14 -52.69 53.01
CA ILE A 213 -42.56 -51.35 53.21
C ILE A 213 -41.46 -51.08 52.17
N SER A 214 -40.58 -52.06 51.94
CA SER A 214 -39.51 -51.93 50.95
C SER A 214 -40.04 -51.72 49.53
N GLU A 215 -41.12 -52.38 49.14
CA GLU A 215 -41.76 -52.19 47.83
C GLU A 215 -42.34 -50.77 47.70
N ILE A 216 -43.04 -50.29 48.73
CA ILE A 216 -43.61 -48.93 48.76
C ILE A 216 -42.50 -47.87 48.73
N ASP A 217 -41.39 -48.07 49.44
CA ASP A 217 -40.26 -47.14 49.47
C ASP A 217 -39.54 -47.03 48.11
N ILE A 218 -39.44 -48.14 47.37
CA ILE A 218 -38.91 -48.15 45.99
C ILE A 218 -39.85 -47.35 45.07
N GLU A 219 -41.17 -47.56 45.20
CA GLU A 219 -42.17 -46.86 44.39
C GLU A 219 -42.20 -45.35 44.71
N MET A 220 -42.10 -44.98 45.98
CA MET A 220 -41.98 -43.59 46.43
C MET A 220 -40.69 -42.91 45.95
N SER A 221 -39.58 -43.64 45.87
CA SER A 221 -38.30 -43.12 45.37
C SER A 221 -38.36 -42.81 43.87
N LYS A 222 -38.92 -43.74 43.07
CA LYS A 222 -39.18 -43.51 41.63
C LYS A 222 -40.11 -42.31 41.41
N MET A 223 -41.15 -42.19 42.24
CA MET A 223 -42.10 -41.08 42.14
C MET A 223 -41.47 -39.74 42.52
N HIS A 224 -40.53 -39.72 43.48
CA HIS A 224 -39.73 -38.52 43.80
C HIS A 224 -38.87 -38.07 42.63
N GLU A 225 -38.21 -39.00 41.93
CA GLU A 225 -37.44 -38.68 40.74
C GLU A 225 -38.33 -38.12 39.62
N GLU A 226 -39.51 -38.72 39.40
CA GLU A 226 -40.48 -38.21 38.42
C GLU A 226 -41.00 -36.82 38.77
N ILE A 227 -41.32 -36.55 40.05
CA ILE A 227 -41.73 -35.22 40.51
C ILE A 227 -40.60 -34.22 40.31
N HIS A 228 -39.36 -34.57 40.68
CA HIS A 228 -38.20 -33.70 40.53
C HIS A 228 -37.94 -33.32 39.06
N GLU A 229 -38.15 -34.26 38.14
CA GLU A 229 -37.95 -34.02 36.71
C GLU A 229 -39.09 -33.25 36.07
N LEU A 230 -40.33 -33.41 36.56
CA LEU A 230 -41.46 -32.54 36.20
C LEU A 230 -41.27 -31.12 36.75
N GLU A 231 -40.78 -30.97 37.99
CA GLU A 231 -40.48 -29.67 38.59
C GLU A 231 -39.38 -28.91 37.85
N LYS A 232 -38.30 -29.59 37.40
CA LYS A 232 -37.30 -28.96 36.53
C LYS A 232 -37.88 -28.43 35.22
N GLN A 233 -38.87 -29.12 34.65
CA GLN A 233 -39.54 -28.66 33.44
C GLN A 233 -40.43 -27.44 33.73
N VAL A 234 -41.10 -27.39 34.89
CA VAL A 234 -41.90 -26.23 35.32
C VAL A 234 -41.02 -25.02 35.65
N VAL A 235 -39.90 -25.20 36.36
CA VAL A 235 -38.98 -24.12 36.79
C VAL A 235 -38.23 -23.49 35.61
N LYS A 236 -37.88 -24.26 34.58
CA LYS A 236 -37.21 -23.73 33.37
C LYS A 236 -38.15 -23.01 32.39
N SER A 237 -39.45 -22.93 32.67
CA SER A 237 -40.44 -22.41 31.72
C SER A 237 -40.65 -20.87 31.80
N PRO A 238 -40.69 -20.21 32.97
CA PRO A 238 -40.91 -18.75 33.04
C PRO A 238 -39.70 -17.93 32.59
N GLU A 239 -38.49 -18.32 33.01
CA GLU A 239 -37.24 -17.59 32.71
C GLU A 239 -36.85 -17.68 31.24
N ARG A 240 -37.17 -18.80 30.58
CA ARG A 240 -36.91 -18.99 29.14
C ARG A 240 -37.91 -18.24 28.28
N ILE A 241 -39.16 -18.09 28.74
CA ILE A 241 -40.19 -17.27 28.06
C ILE A 241 -39.88 -15.78 28.25
N GLN A 242 -39.48 -15.34 29.43
CA GLN A 242 -39.12 -13.94 29.68
C GLN A 242 -37.85 -13.54 28.91
N ALA A 243 -36.82 -14.40 28.88
CA ALA A 243 -35.62 -14.17 28.08
C ALA A 243 -35.89 -14.15 26.57
N ASP A 244 -36.68 -15.09 26.03
CA ASP A 244 -37.05 -15.08 24.59
C ASP A 244 -37.97 -13.89 24.23
N THR A 245 -38.74 -13.37 25.19
CA THR A 245 -39.63 -12.22 24.96
C THR A 245 -38.86 -10.90 25.04
N GLU A 246 -37.99 -10.73 26.04
CA GLU A 246 -37.13 -9.55 26.19
C GLU A 246 -36.08 -9.45 25.08
N GLU A 247 -35.48 -10.57 24.66
CA GLU A 247 -34.51 -10.61 23.55
C GLU A 247 -35.19 -10.21 22.23
N LYS A 248 -36.43 -10.67 22.00
CA LYS A 248 -37.18 -10.32 20.78
C LYS A 248 -37.85 -8.95 20.81
N GLU A 249 -38.24 -8.43 21.96
CA GLU A 249 -38.69 -7.04 22.10
C GLU A 249 -37.53 -6.05 21.90
N THR A 250 -36.34 -6.38 22.42
CA THR A 250 -35.12 -5.57 22.20
C THR A 250 -34.71 -5.58 20.73
N GLU A 251 -34.81 -6.73 20.05
CA GLU A 251 -34.56 -6.83 18.61
C GLU A 251 -35.61 -6.05 17.79
N LEU A 252 -36.88 -6.07 18.21
CA LEU A 252 -37.97 -5.33 17.56
C LEU A 252 -37.83 -3.81 17.75
N GLU A 253 -37.38 -3.35 18.92
CA GLU A 253 -37.11 -1.93 19.19
C GLU A 253 -35.89 -1.42 18.41
N SER A 254 -34.84 -2.23 18.28
CA SER A 254 -33.69 -1.97 17.43
C SER A 254 -34.11 -1.77 15.97
N ILE A 255 -34.94 -2.67 15.45
CA ILE A 255 -35.46 -2.60 14.06
C ILE A 255 -36.39 -1.39 13.87
N ARG A 256 -37.22 -1.04 14.87
CA ARG A 256 -38.08 0.16 14.82
C ARG A 256 -37.26 1.46 14.82
N ALA A 257 -36.19 1.52 15.61
CA ALA A 257 -35.27 2.65 15.64
C ALA A 257 -34.52 2.82 14.32
N GLU A 258 -34.08 1.72 13.72
CA GLU A 258 -33.41 1.70 12.42
C GLU A 258 -34.34 2.14 11.28
N LYS A 259 -35.58 1.64 11.26
CA LYS A 259 -36.63 2.06 10.31
C LYS A 259 -36.91 3.56 10.41
N LYS A 260 -37.10 4.10 11.62
CA LYS A 260 -37.41 5.52 11.83
C LYS A 260 -36.24 6.44 11.46
N LYS A 261 -35.00 5.98 11.66
CA LYS A 261 -33.79 6.69 11.22
C LYS A 261 -33.71 6.77 9.70
N LEU A 262 -34.00 5.67 9.02
CA LEU A 262 -33.99 5.58 7.56
C LEU A 262 -35.13 6.38 6.91
N GLU A 263 -36.35 6.36 7.48
CA GLU A 263 -37.48 7.18 7.01
C GLU A 263 -37.18 8.69 7.10
N LYS A 264 -36.49 9.12 8.17
CA LYS A 264 -36.06 10.52 8.31
C LYS A 264 -35.01 10.91 7.26
N GLN A 265 -34.03 10.03 7.00
CA GLN A 265 -33.00 10.25 5.98
C GLN A 265 -33.59 10.25 4.56
N TYR A 266 -34.62 9.43 4.30
CA TYR A 266 -35.36 9.42 3.03
C TYR A 266 -36.13 10.72 2.80
N MET A 267 -36.82 11.25 3.81
CA MET A 267 -37.58 12.50 3.69
C MET A 267 -36.69 13.76 3.58
N GLU A 268 -35.51 13.78 4.21
CA GLU A 268 -34.52 14.86 4.05
C GLU A 268 -33.87 14.85 2.65
N SER A 269 -33.72 13.66 2.06
CA SER A 269 -33.22 13.48 0.69
C SER A 269 -34.22 13.99 -0.37
N ILE A 270 -35.53 13.83 -0.13
CA ILE A 270 -36.59 14.35 -1.02
C ILE A 270 -36.62 15.89 -1.04
N ARG A 271 -36.52 16.55 0.12
CA ARG A 271 -36.49 18.03 0.21
C ARG A 271 -35.27 18.66 -0.46
N SER A 272 -34.16 17.93 -0.51
CA SER A 272 -32.92 18.38 -1.15
C SER A 272 -33.01 18.35 -2.69
N VAL A 273 -33.88 17.51 -3.25
CA VAL A 273 -34.14 17.40 -4.69
C VAL A 273 -35.03 18.55 -5.21
N ASP A 274 -35.98 19.02 -4.40
CA ASP A 274 -36.83 20.16 -4.77
C ASP A 274 -36.05 21.49 -4.83
N HIS A 275 -35.05 21.68 -3.94
CA HIS A 275 -34.14 22.82 -4.01
C HIS A 275 -33.22 22.81 -5.25
N LEU A 276 -32.88 21.62 -5.77
CA LEU A 276 -32.11 21.49 -7.01
C LEU A 276 -32.94 21.82 -8.26
N LYS A 277 -34.25 21.53 -8.26
CA LYS A 277 -35.19 21.95 -9.32
C LYS A 277 -35.34 23.47 -9.39
N GLU A 278 -35.28 24.15 -8.26
CA GLU A 278 -35.41 25.61 -8.15
C GLU A 278 -34.11 26.34 -8.55
N ALA A 279 -32.93 25.81 -8.16
CA ALA A 279 -31.63 26.35 -8.56
C ALA A 279 -31.35 26.22 -10.07
N SER A 280 -31.76 25.10 -10.68
CA SER A 280 -31.64 24.83 -12.12
C SER A 280 -32.36 25.87 -12.98
N LYS A 281 -33.58 26.27 -12.59
CA LYS A 281 -34.38 27.29 -13.29
C LYS A 281 -33.76 28.70 -13.27
N SER A 282 -32.85 28.99 -12.33
CA SER A 282 -32.16 30.29 -12.25
C SER A 282 -30.87 30.38 -13.09
N LEU A 283 -30.27 29.24 -13.45
CA LEU A 283 -28.97 29.19 -14.13
C LEU A 283 -29.06 29.22 -15.67
N THR A 284 -30.18 28.79 -16.24
CA THR A 284 -30.38 28.66 -17.70
C THR A 284 -30.12 29.96 -18.47
N PRO A 285 -30.58 31.16 -18.03
CA PRO A 285 -30.34 32.41 -18.76
C PRO A 285 -28.88 32.92 -18.75
N SER A 286 -28.05 32.38 -17.85
CA SER A 286 -26.63 32.78 -17.74
C SER A 286 -25.70 31.91 -18.59
N LEU A 287 -26.13 30.71 -18.95
CA LEU A 287 -25.42 29.79 -19.84
C LEU A 287 -25.56 30.22 -21.31
N ASP A 288 -26.73 30.72 -21.71
CA ASP A 288 -26.96 31.22 -23.08
C ASP A 288 -26.14 32.48 -23.39
N LYS A 289 -25.96 33.38 -22.41
CA LYS A 289 -25.07 34.55 -22.52
C LYS A 289 -23.58 34.18 -22.58
N PHE A 290 -23.22 32.99 -22.07
CA PHE A 290 -21.84 32.51 -22.04
C PHE A 290 -21.43 31.92 -23.39
N ALA A 291 -22.37 31.27 -24.09
CA ALA A 291 -22.17 30.71 -25.43
C ALA A 291 -22.06 31.79 -26.53
N GLU A 292 -22.72 32.94 -26.37
CA GLU A 292 -22.59 34.08 -27.30
C GLU A 292 -21.21 34.75 -27.27
N ALA A 293 -20.51 34.72 -26.12
CA ALA A 293 -19.22 35.36 -25.94
C ALA A 293 -18.04 34.62 -26.61
N PHE A 294 -18.22 33.36 -27.02
CA PHE A 294 -17.18 32.52 -27.60
C PHE A 294 -17.05 32.59 -29.13
N LYS A 295 -17.92 33.34 -29.81
CA LYS A 295 -17.99 33.34 -31.28
C LYS A 295 -16.90 34.14 -32.03
N ASP A 296 -15.96 34.80 -31.37
CA ASP A 296 -14.99 35.67 -32.06
C ASP A 296 -13.52 35.53 -31.56
N ILE A 297 -13.02 34.29 -31.55
CA ILE A 297 -11.63 33.95 -31.16
C ILE A 297 -10.57 34.54 -32.11
N GLU A 298 -10.88 34.78 -33.39
CA GLU A 298 -9.94 35.39 -34.33
C GLU A 298 -9.69 36.89 -34.06
N SER A 299 -10.69 37.60 -33.53
CA SER A 299 -10.56 39.00 -33.09
C SER A 299 -9.55 39.16 -31.94
N ILE A 300 -9.55 38.20 -31.00
CA ILE A 300 -8.64 38.17 -29.84
C ILE A 300 -7.18 37.93 -30.27
N ARG A 301 -6.96 37.15 -31.34
CA ARG A 301 -5.62 36.81 -31.85
C ARG A 301 -4.89 38.03 -32.42
N SER A 302 -5.61 38.92 -33.11
CA SER A 302 -5.06 40.17 -33.68
C SER A 302 -4.68 41.21 -32.61
N GLU A 303 -5.40 41.25 -31.47
CA GLU A 303 -5.06 42.12 -30.34
C GLU A 303 -3.84 41.62 -29.54
N CYS A 304 -3.58 40.30 -29.53
CA CYS A 304 -2.46 39.71 -28.79
C CYS A 304 -1.09 39.99 -29.43
N GLU A 305 -1.00 40.10 -30.76
CA GLU A 305 0.25 40.45 -31.45
C GLU A 305 0.68 41.90 -31.16
N LYS A 306 -0.29 42.82 -31.04
CA LYS A 306 -0.07 44.24 -30.67
C LYS A 306 0.45 44.43 -29.23
N LEU A 307 0.27 43.45 -28.35
CA LEU A 307 0.68 43.51 -26.94
C LEU A 307 2.15 43.12 -26.70
N SER A 308 2.82 42.48 -27.66
CA SER A 308 4.23 42.08 -27.53
C SER A 308 5.19 43.29 -27.50
N GLU A 309 4.90 44.34 -28.27
CA GLU A 309 5.61 45.63 -28.25
C GLU A 309 5.45 46.37 -26.90
N THR A 310 4.42 46.04 -26.12
CA THR A 310 4.10 46.71 -24.84
C THR A 310 5.02 46.24 -23.69
N LYS A 311 5.71 45.10 -23.81
CA LYS A 311 6.57 44.53 -22.75
C LYS A 311 7.82 45.39 -22.47
N ALA A 312 8.43 45.96 -23.51
CA ALA A 312 9.56 46.89 -23.35
C ALA A 312 9.12 48.21 -22.70
N LEU A 313 7.92 48.69 -23.05
CA LEU A 313 7.32 49.91 -22.48
C LEU A 313 6.97 49.74 -20.99
N VAL A 314 6.52 48.56 -20.57
CA VAL A 314 6.21 48.24 -19.16
C VAL A 314 7.47 48.25 -18.30
N ASN A 315 8.56 47.65 -18.77
CA ASN A 315 9.82 47.60 -18.02
C ASN A 315 10.42 49.01 -17.85
N SER A 316 10.42 49.82 -18.91
CA SER A 316 10.82 51.23 -18.85
C SER A 316 9.97 52.05 -17.86
N ARG A 317 8.65 51.79 -17.80
CA ARG A 317 7.73 52.46 -16.87
C ARG A 317 7.88 51.98 -15.43
N GLU A 318 8.28 50.73 -15.18
CA GLU A 318 8.57 50.25 -13.81
C GLU A 318 9.83 50.90 -13.23
N GLU A 319 10.87 51.10 -14.04
CA GLU A 319 12.04 51.90 -13.63
C GLU A 319 11.66 53.36 -13.36
N ARG A 320 10.78 53.94 -14.19
CA ARG A 320 10.26 55.29 -13.96
C ARG A 320 9.47 55.40 -12.66
N VAL A 321 8.64 54.41 -12.32
CA VAL A 321 7.92 54.39 -11.04
C VAL A 321 8.87 54.23 -9.85
N LYS A 322 9.92 53.40 -9.96
CA LYS A 322 10.95 53.30 -8.91
C LYS A 322 11.66 54.64 -8.72
N SER A 323 12.07 55.29 -9.80
CA SER A 323 12.68 56.62 -9.79
C SER A 323 11.77 57.67 -9.16
N LEU A 324 10.50 57.73 -9.57
CA LEU A 324 9.52 58.68 -9.02
C LEU A 324 9.24 58.45 -7.54
N ASN A 325 9.18 57.20 -7.06
CA ASN A 325 8.98 56.93 -5.63
C ASN A 325 10.20 57.33 -4.78
N VAL A 326 11.42 57.19 -5.31
CA VAL A 326 12.63 57.70 -4.64
C VAL A 326 12.57 59.23 -4.55
N GLN A 327 12.25 59.90 -5.66
CA GLN A 327 12.11 61.36 -5.68
C GLN A 327 10.98 61.87 -4.77
N ILE A 328 9.85 61.16 -4.69
CA ILE A 328 8.76 61.50 -3.75
C ILE A 328 9.26 61.37 -2.31
N LYS A 329 9.97 60.29 -1.96
CA LYS A 329 10.52 60.12 -0.60
C LYS A 329 11.54 61.21 -0.25
N GLU A 330 12.39 61.60 -1.19
CA GLU A 330 13.33 62.72 -0.99
C GLU A 330 12.60 64.06 -0.80
N GLN A 331 11.53 64.30 -1.56
CA GLN A 331 10.72 65.52 -1.43
C GLN A 331 9.89 65.52 -0.14
N GLU A 332 9.35 64.39 0.29
CA GLU A 332 8.69 64.25 1.59
C GLU A 332 9.68 64.45 2.74
N LYS A 333 10.92 63.97 2.60
CA LYS A 333 12.01 64.25 3.54
C LYS A 333 12.32 65.75 3.56
N THR A 334 12.38 66.40 2.40
CA THR A 334 12.57 67.85 2.29
C THR A 334 11.43 68.61 2.97
N ILE A 335 10.17 68.20 2.77
CA ILE A 335 8.99 68.75 3.47
C ILE A 335 9.14 68.60 4.99
N ARG A 336 9.60 67.44 5.48
CA ARG A 336 9.83 67.24 6.92
C ARG A 336 10.93 68.14 7.46
N THR A 337 12.05 68.24 6.75
CA THR A 337 13.17 69.13 7.12
C THR A 337 12.71 70.59 7.13
N LEU A 338 11.99 71.04 6.09
CA LEU A 338 11.44 72.39 6.04
C LEU A 338 10.46 72.65 7.17
N ARG A 339 9.55 71.71 7.48
CA ARG A 339 8.66 71.83 8.65
C ARG A 339 9.43 71.93 9.97
N GLN A 340 10.49 71.17 10.11
CA GLN A 340 11.32 71.18 11.31
C GLN A 340 12.12 72.49 11.42
N GLN A 341 12.67 72.99 10.31
CA GLN A 341 13.29 74.31 10.24
C GLN A 341 12.30 75.42 10.55
N MET A 342 11.08 75.37 10.00
CA MET A 342 10.02 76.32 10.30
C MET A 342 9.64 76.28 11.78
N ALA A 343 9.47 75.10 12.38
CA ALA A 343 9.15 74.97 13.80
C ALA A 343 10.28 75.49 14.72
N ASN A 344 11.54 75.25 14.35
CA ASN A 344 12.70 75.76 15.09
C ASN A 344 12.82 77.29 14.95
N ASN A 345 12.63 77.81 13.74
CA ASN A 345 12.64 79.23 13.47
C ASN A 345 11.46 79.94 14.14
N ASP A 346 10.28 79.33 14.22
CA ASP A 346 9.10 79.91 14.87
C ASP A 346 9.37 80.15 16.36
N LYS A 347 9.95 79.17 17.05
CA LYS A 347 10.35 79.36 18.46
C LYS A 347 11.37 80.50 18.62
N SER A 348 12.38 80.56 17.75
CA SER A 348 13.39 81.62 17.76
C SER A 348 12.79 83.01 17.47
N PHE A 349 11.94 83.12 16.44
CA PHE A 349 11.32 84.37 16.04
C PHE A 349 10.27 84.85 17.05
N GLN A 350 9.45 83.95 17.60
CA GLN A 350 8.51 84.31 18.68
C GLN A 350 9.26 84.81 19.92
N GLN A 351 10.37 84.17 20.26
CA GLN A 351 11.20 84.59 21.38
C GLN A 351 11.89 85.93 21.11
N GLN A 352 12.40 86.17 19.90
CA GLN A 352 12.94 87.48 19.50
C GLN A 352 11.87 88.57 19.50
N ILE A 353 10.69 88.31 18.95
CA ILE A 353 9.55 89.26 18.96
C ILE A 353 9.12 89.52 20.41
N GLN A 354 9.04 88.51 21.26
CA GLN A 354 8.69 88.66 22.67
C GLN A 354 9.73 89.48 23.43
N THR A 355 11.03 89.24 23.18
CA THR A 355 12.13 90.02 23.76
C THR A 355 12.09 91.47 23.27
N ILE A 356 11.91 91.71 21.96
CA ILE A 356 11.74 93.06 21.40
C ILE A 356 10.51 93.73 22.02
N ARG A 357 9.41 92.99 22.21
CA ARG A 357 8.18 93.52 22.82
C ARG A 357 8.37 93.84 24.31
N GLN A 358 9.15 93.06 25.04
CA GLN A 358 9.51 93.34 26.43
C GLN A 358 10.45 94.55 26.54
N ILE A 359 11.50 94.61 25.70
CA ILE A 359 12.42 95.74 25.63
C ILE A 359 11.67 97.01 25.25
N ASN A 360 10.88 96.97 24.17
CA ASN A 360 10.08 98.10 23.73
C ASN A 360 8.99 98.46 24.74
N GLY A 361 8.38 97.48 25.43
CA GLY A 361 7.39 97.73 26.48
C GLY A 361 8.00 98.43 27.70
N GLY A 362 9.20 98.02 28.10
CA GLY A 362 9.99 98.67 29.14
C GLY A 362 10.40 100.09 28.74
N LEU A 363 11.01 100.24 27.56
CA LEU A 363 11.41 101.54 27.02
C LEU A 363 10.20 102.47 26.83
N LYS A 364 9.07 101.95 26.33
CA LYS A 364 7.81 102.68 26.17
C LYS A 364 7.26 103.14 27.51
N SER A 365 7.23 102.28 28.52
CA SER A 365 6.80 102.65 29.86
C SER A 365 7.71 103.71 30.48
N GLU A 366 9.03 103.61 30.26
CA GLU A 366 10.02 104.57 30.73
C GLU A 366 9.91 105.92 29.99
N LEU A 367 9.69 105.89 28.67
CA LEU A 367 9.43 107.06 27.82
C LEU A 367 8.10 107.73 28.18
N GLU A 368 7.03 106.96 28.36
CA GLU A 368 5.72 107.46 28.78
C GLU A 368 5.79 108.07 30.18
N MET A 369 6.53 107.45 31.12
CA MET A 369 6.80 108.06 32.42
C MET A 369 7.62 109.34 32.30
N LYS A 370 8.67 109.37 31.48
CA LYS A 370 9.46 110.59 31.24
C LYS A 370 8.60 111.69 30.62
N ILE A 371 7.73 111.37 29.67
CA ILE A 371 6.76 112.28 29.07
C ILE A 371 5.78 112.79 30.13
N LYS A 372 5.23 111.91 30.97
CA LYS A 372 4.23 112.28 31.98
C LYS A 372 4.84 113.10 33.13
N LYS A 373 6.00 112.69 33.63
CA LYS A 373 6.76 113.41 34.65
C LYS A 373 7.22 114.78 34.15
N ARG A 374 7.70 114.89 32.90
CA ARG A 374 8.02 116.20 32.30
C ARG A 374 6.79 117.06 32.04
N ALA A 375 5.66 116.47 31.65
CA ALA A 375 4.40 117.20 31.50
C ALA A 375 3.89 117.80 32.83
N GLU A 376 4.31 117.22 33.97
CA GLU A 376 4.03 117.71 35.31
C GLU A 376 5.10 118.68 35.85
N GLU A 377 6.37 118.58 35.40
CA GLU A 377 7.51 119.36 35.91
C GLU A 377 7.86 120.64 35.12
N ASP A 378 7.43 120.81 33.86
CA ASP A 378 7.69 122.04 33.09
C ASP A 378 6.68 122.26 31.95
N LYS A 379 5.83 123.29 32.05
CA LYS A 379 4.69 123.54 31.14
C LYS A 379 5.10 124.04 29.73
N TYR A 380 6.39 124.10 29.40
CA TYR A 380 6.90 124.76 28.18
C TYR A 380 8.12 124.11 27.50
N CYS A 381 8.24 122.78 27.47
CA CYS A 381 9.20 122.09 26.58
C CYS A 381 8.49 121.16 25.58
N LEU A 382 7.80 121.76 24.59
CA LEU A 382 7.04 121.04 23.56
C LEU A 382 7.95 120.24 22.61
N GLU A 383 9.15 120.75 22.33
CA GLU A 383 10.10 120.14 21.39
C GLU A 383 10.67 118.82 21.91
N GLU A 384 11.01 118.74 23.20
CA GLU A 384 11.57 117.52 23.79
C GLU A 384 10.50 116.42 23.92
N LYS A 385 9.26 116.81 24.25
CA LYS A 385 8.11 115.90 24.23
C LYS A 385 7.85 115.34 22.82
N GLN A 386 7.81 116.20 21.81
CA GLN A 386 7.64 115.76 20.41
C GLN A 386 8.80 114.85 19.97
N ARG A 387 10.03 115.12 20.41
CA ARG A 387 11.18 114.26 20.13
C ARG A 387 11.03 112.87 20.76
N LEU A 388 10.54 112.78 21.98
CA LEU A 388 10.30 111.52 22.69
C LEU A 388 9.11 110.74 22.08
N GLU A 389 8.02 111.42 21.71
CA GLU A 389 6.89 110.81 20.98
C GLU A 389 7.35 110.28 19.61
N CYS A 390 8.19 111.02 18.89
CA CYS A 390 8.74 110.57 17.61
C CYS A 390 9.69 109.37 17.76
N GLN A 391 10.42 109.26 18.87
CA GLN A 391 11.21 108.07 19.19
C GLN A 391 10.33 106.86 19.53
N LEU A 392 9.19 107.09 20.19
CA LEU A 392 8.20 106.06 20.48
C LEU A 392 7.57 105.50 19.19
N ASP A 393 7.19 106.39 18.26
CA ASP A 393 6.67 106.01 16.95
C ASP A 393 7.72 105.25 16.12
N ALA A 394 9.00 105.64 16.22
CA ALA A 394 10.10 104.94 15.56
C ALA A 394 10.29 103.51 16.11
N LEU A 395 10.12 103.30 17.42
CA LEU A 395 10.15 101.98 18.05
C LEU A 395 8.97 101.09 17.62
N ASP A 396 7.77 101.67 17.55
CA ASP A 396 6.58 100.96 17.06
C ASP A 396 6.67 100.67 15.54
N ALA A 397 7.33 101.54 14.77
CA ALA A 397 7.67 101.28 13.37
C ALA A 397 8.70 100.14 13.21
N GLN A 398 9.75 100.10 14.04
CA GLN A 398 10.73 99.01 14.03
C GLN A 398 10.10 97.65 14.37
N HIS A 399 9.20 97.60 15.36
CA HIS A 399 8.48 96.38 15.70
C HIS A 399 7.56 95.90 14.56
N ARG A 400 6.87 96.84 13.88
CA ARG A 400 6.07 96.52 12.68
C ARG A 400 6.95 95.98 11.55
N ALA A 401 8.08 96.62 11.26
CA ALA A 401 9.01 96.18 10.22
C ALA A 401 9.61 94.79 10.52
N ALA A 402 9.92 94.49 11.79
CA ALA A 402 10.39 93.17 12.20
C ALA A 402 9.32 92.09 11.99
N LYS A 403 8.06 92.38 12.35
CA LYS A 403 6.94 91.47 12.14
C LYS A 403 6.67 91.22 10.66
N GLU A 404 6.63 92.26 9.84
CA GLU A 404 6.46 92.14 8.38
C GLU A 404 7.57 91.31 7.73
N LYS A 405 8.82 91.43 8.22
CA LYS A 405 9.94 90.63 7.72
C LYS A 405 9.77 89.14 8.06
N VAL A 406 9.27 88.82 9.25
CA VAL A 406 8.94 87.44 9.66
C VAL A 406 7.77 86.90 8.82
N ASP A 407 6.71 87.69 8.63
CA ASP A 407 5.54 87.30 7.84
C ASP A 407 5.93 87.07 6.35
N SER A 408 6.83 87.90 5.80
CA SER A 408 7.43 87.72 4.47
C SER A 408 8.21 86.40 4.32
N ILE A 409 8.97 86.02 5.35
CA ILE A 409 9.71 84.77 5.38
C ILE A 409 8.75 83.58 5.47
N TRP A 410 7.72 83.68 6.31
CA TRP A 410 6.67 82.66 6.44
C TRP A 410 5.90 82.45 5.14
N LYS A 411 5.54 83.53 4.45
CA LYS A 411 4.85 83.47 3.15
C LYS A 411 5.70 82.74 2.10
N ARG A 412 7.00 83.06 2.02
CA ARG A 412 7.94 82.37 1.11
C ARG A 412 8.10 80.88 1.44
N HIS A 413 8.18 80.51 2.73
CA HIS A 413 8.24 79.12 3.14
C HIS A 413 6.93 78.36 2.85
N ALA A 414 5.78 79.00 3.06
CA ALA A 414 4.48 78.43 2.74
C ALA A 414 4.31 78.20 1.24
N GLU A 415 4.75 79.15 0.41
CA GLU A 415 4.77 79.02 -1.06
C GLU A 415 5.72 77.91 -1.53
N ALA A 416 6.93 77.81 -0.96
CA ALA A 416 7.86 76.72 -1.25
C ALA A 416 7.28 75.35 -0.85
N MET A 417 6.68 75.26 0.33
CA MET A 417 6.02 74.04 0.82
C MET A 417 4.82 73.64 -0.04
N LYS A 418 4.05 74.61 -0.54
CA LYS A 418 2.95 74.38 -1.47
C LYS A 418 3.48 73.83 -2.80
N SER A 419 4.51 74.45 -3.37
CA SER A 419 5.13 74.00 -4.63
C SER A 419 5.67 72.56 -4.54
N VAL A 420 6.36 72.20 -3.44
CA VAL A 420 6.84 70.84 -3.24
C VAL A 420 5.68 69.85 -3.05
N ARG A 421 4.61 70.24 -2.34
CA ARG A 421 3.42 69.40 -2.16
C ARG A 421 2.69 69.15 -3.47
N ASP A 422 2.48 70.19 -4.28
CA ASP A 422 1.83 70.10 -5.59
C ASP A 422 2.65 69.19 -6.53
N LEU A 423 3.98 69.27 -6.46
CA LEU A 423 4.88 68.40 -7.22
C LEU A 423 4.80 66.94 -6.77
N VAL A 424 4.76 66.68 -5.46
CA VAL A 424 4.55 65.33 -4.92
C VAL A 424 3.19 64.77 -5.33
N GLU A 425 2.12 65.58 -5.27
CA GLU A 425 0.78 65.14 -5.65
C GLU A 425 0.69 64.83 -7.16
N LYS A 426 1.31 65.66 -8.00
CA LYS A 426 1.42 65.43 -9.45
C LYS A 426 2.12 64.10 -9.73
N ARG A 427 3.25 63.83 -9.07
CA ARG A 427 4.01 62.59 -9.22
C ARG A 427 3.25 61.37 -8.66
N MET A 428 2.51 61.52 -7.57
CA MET A 428 1.65 60.46 -7.05
C MET A 428 0.50 60.12 -8.01
N LYS A 429 -0.12 61.13 -8.65
CA LYS A 429 -1.13 60.91 -9.70
C LYS A 429 -0.53 60.16 -10.89
N GLU A 430 0.69 60.52 -11.31
CA GLU A 430 1.42 59.83 -12.38
C GLU A 430 1.73 58.37 -12.02
N VAL A 431 2.21 58.11 -10.79
CA VAL A 431 2.42 56.74 -10.28
C VAL A 431 1.10 55.96 -10.23
N LYS A 432 -0.01 56.57 -9.82
CA LYS A 432 -1.33 55.93 -9.80
C LYS A 432 -1.81 55.57 -11.21
N ALA A 433 -1.63 56.46 -12.18
CA ALA A 433 -1.97 56.23 -13.57
C ALA A 433 -1.13 55.09 -14.19
N ILE A 434 0.19 55.06 -13.90
CA ILE A 434 1.05 53.97 -14.37
C ILE A 434 0.67 52.63 -13.69
N LYS A 435 0.32 52.66 -12.39
CA LYS A 435 -0.12 51.46 -11.65
C LYS A 435 -1.50 50.95 -12.09
N SER A 436 -2.43 51.79 -12.51
CA SER A 436 -3.72 51.33 -13.05
C SER A 436 -3.54 50.67 -14.41
N GLN A 437 -2.68 51.24 -15.28
CA GLN A 437 -2.29 50.63 -16.56
C GLN A 437 -1.55 49.29 -16.34
N ARG A 438 -0.71 49.18 -15.29
CA ARG A 438 -0.07 47.92 -14.88
C ARG A 438 -1.06 46.80 -14.59
N LYS A 439 -2.23 47.10 -13.99
CA LYS A 439 -3.25 46.08 -13.67
C LYS A 439 -3.85 45.49 -14.96
N VAL A 440 -4.03 46.32 -15.99
CA VAL A 440 -4.52 45.90 -17.31
C VAL A 440 -3.46 45.09 -18.06
N VAL A 441 -2.21 45.57 -18.11
CA VAL A 441 -1.13 44.87 -18.84
C VAL A 441 -0.66 43.59 -18.13
N ARG A 442 -0.68 43.54 -16.80
CA ARG A 442 -0.36 42.30 -16.05
C ARG A 442 -1.43 41.23 -16.25
N ASN A 443 -2.71 41.62 -16.28
CA ASN A 443 -3.79 40.70 -16.61
C ASN A 443 -3.70 40.22 -18.07
N GLY A 444 -3.31 41.10 -19.01
CA GLY A 444 -3.03 40.74 -20.40
C GLY A 444 -1.80 39.84 -20.58
N ILE A 445 -0.70 40.08 -19.87
CA ILE A 445 0.52 39.24 -19.93
C ILE A 445 0.28 37.89 -19.25
N THR A 446 -0.52 37.82 -18.19
CA THR A 446 -0.91 36.53 -17.60
C THR A 446 -1.82 35.75 -18.55
N LEU A 447 -2.73 36.40 -19.29
CA LEU A 447 -3.50 35.74 -20.36
C LEU A 447 -2.63 35.31 -21.55
N ILE A 448 -1.62 36.10 -21.95
CA ILE A 448 -0.69 35.75 -23.03
C ILE A 448 0.30 34.66 -22.58
N ALA A 449 0.69 34.63 -21.31
CA ALA A 449 1.45 33.53 -20.74
C ALA A 449 0.60 32.25 -20.68
N PHE A 450 -0.68 32.34 -20.33
CA PHE A 450 -1.61 31.22 -20.44
C PHE A 450 -1.84 30.79 -21.89
N ALA A 451 -1.98 31.72 -22.84
CA ALA A 451 -2.20 31.40 -24.25
C ALA A 451 -0.93 30.90 -24.97
N ASN A 452 0.26 31.36 -24.60
CA ASN A 452 1.53 30.82 -25.12
C ASN A 452 1.92 29.50 -24.45
N VAL A 453 1.61 29.30 -23.18
CA VAL A 453 1.67 27.98 -22.54
C VAL A 453 0.65 27.06 -23.23
N SER A 454 -0.57 27.52 -23.51
CA SER A 454 -1.55 26.75 -24.28
C SER A 454 -1.11 26.46 -25.71
N ALA A 455 -0.43 27.37 -26.40
CA ALA A 455 -0.01 27.18 -27.80
C ALA A 455 1.30 26.36 -27.92
N PHE A 456 2.19 26.41 -26.92
CA PHE A 456 3.36 25.54 -26.80
C PHE A 456 2.95 24.14 -26.33
N GLU A 457 2.06 24.07 -25.33
CA GLU A 457 1.43 22.84 -24.87
C GLU A 457 0.51 22.26 -25.94
N LEU A 458 -0.17 23.00 -26.83
CA LEU A 458 -0.99 22.40 -27.90
C LEU A 458 -0.14 21.80 -29.03
N LYS A 459 1.08 22.29 -29.25
CA LYS A 459 2.03 21.71 -30.20
C LYS A 459 2.72 20.47 -29.62
N GLU A 460 3.19 20.52 -28.37
CA GLU A 460 3.68 19.33 -27.63
C GLU A 460 2.58 18.34 -27.27
N SER A 461 1.34 18.78 -27.02
CA SER A 461 0.19 17.93 -26.69
C SER A 461 -0.22 17.08 -27.87
N ASN A 462 -0.34 17.66 -29.07
CA ASN A 462 -0.64 16.84 -30.25
C ASN A 462 0.51 15.89 -30.61
N ASP A 463 1.76 16.30 -30.39
CA ASP A 463 2.92 15.43 -30.56
C ASP A 463 2.97 14.33 -29.48
N ILE A 464 2.70 14.63 -28.21
CA ILE A 464 2.62 13.65 -27.10
C ILE A 464 1.40 12.74 -27.24
N TYR A 465 0.23 13.25 -27.66
CA TYR A 465 -0.96 12.41 -27.90
C TYR A 465 -0.79 11.53 -29.13
N GLN A 466 -0.07 11.99 -30.17
CA GLN A 466 0.37 11.11 -31.26
C GLN A 466 1.48 10.16 -30.82
N GLU A 467 2.44 10.58 -30.01
CA GLU A 467 3.52 9.76 -29.46
C GLU A 467 2.98 8.71 -28.46
N VAL A 468 1.87 8.97 -27.78
CA VAL A 468 1.09 8.02 -26.94
C VAL A 468 0.20 7.12 -27.81
N ARG A 469 -0.31 7.61 -28.94
CA ARG A 469 -1.03 6.77 -29.92
C ARG A 469 -0.08 5.86 -30.71
N ASP A 470 1.16 6.31 -30.89
CA ASP A 470 2.26 5.64 -31.57
C ASP A 470 3.22 4.94 -30.58
N SER A 471 3.05 5.07 -29.26
CA SER A 471 3.99 4.53 -28.26
C SER A 471 4.08 3.01 -28.31
N ARG A 472 2.98 2.37 -28.73
CA ARG A 472 2.89 0.93 -28.95
C ARG A 472 3.13 0.53 -30.40
N ASN A 473 3.59 1.45 -31.25
CA ASN A 473 4.04 1.15 -32.58
C ASN A 473 5.52 0.74 -32.54
N PHE A 474 5.79 -0.53 -32.86
CA PHE A 474 7.14 -1.07 -32.94
C PHE A 474 7.65 -1.14 -34.39
N THR A 475 7.03 -0.43 -35.32
CA THR A 475 7.50 -0.35 -36.71
C THR A 475 8.96 0.12 -36.76
N GLY A 476 9.81 -0.69 -37.40
CA GLY A 476 11.24 -0.40 -37.52
C GLY A 476 12.07 -0.76 -36.28
N LYS A 477 11.45 -1.29 -35.22
CA LYS A 477 12.14 -1.79 -34.03
C LYS A 477 12.51 -3.26 -34.17
N VAL A 478 13.68 -3.62 -33.66
CA VAL A 478 14.21 -4.99 -33.66
C VAL A 478 14.06 -5.60 -32.26
N VAL A 479 13.37 -6.73 -32.18
CA VAL A 479 13.01 -7.40 -30.92
C VAL A 479 13.53 -8.83 -30.91
N LEU A 480 14.41 -9.14 -29.96
CA LEU A 480 14.87 -10.50 -29.69
C LEU A 480 14.13 -11.06 -28.48
N VAL A 481 13.37 -12.15 -28.67
CA VAL A 481 12.66 -12.84 -27.58
C VAL A 481 13.19 -14.26 -27.47
N THR A 482 13.83 -14.59 -26.35
CA THR A 482 14.36 -15.94 -26.12
C THR A 482 13.24 -16.95 -25.83
N GLY A 483 13.37 -18.19 -26.30
CA GLY A 483 12.36 -19.24 -26.07
C GLY A 483 10.98 -18.90 -26.64
N SER A 484 10.94 -18.27 -27.82
CA SER A 484 9.74 -17.70 -28.45
C SER A 484 8.97 -18.66 -29.37
N ALA A 485 9.46 -19.88 -29.55
CA ALA A 485 8.77 -20.90 -30.36
C ALA A 485 7.52 -21.53 -29.70
N GLN A 486 7.20 -21.19 -28.44
CA GLN A 486 6.03 -21.71 -27.72
C GLN A 486 5.63 -20.83 -26.51
N GLY A 487 4.42 -21.05 -25.99
CA GLY A 487 3.99 -20.53 -24.68
C GLY A 487 3.99 -19.00 -24.56
N ILE A 488 4.54 -18.46 -23.47
CA ILE A 488 4.61 -17.02 -23.21
C ILE A 488 5.40 -16.30 -24.32
N GLY A 489 6.56 -16.84 -24.70
CA GLY A 489 7.42 -16.26 -25.73
C GLY A 489 6.73 -16.16 -27.09
N GLU A 490 5.92 -17.15 -27.45
CA GLU A 490 5.09 -17.14 -28.66
C GLU A 490 4.07 -15.98 -28.62
N GLY A 491 3.37 -15.80 -27.50
CA GLY A 491 2.45 -14.68 -27.31
C GLY A 491 3.13 -13.32 -27.44
N ILE A 492 4.36 -13.21 -26.92
CA ILE A 492 5.17 -11.99 -26.98
C ILE A 492 5.55 -11.66 -28.44
N VAL A 493 6.13 -12.60 -29.19
CA VAL A 493 6.56 -12.32 -30.58
C VAL A 493 5.39 -12.06 -31.52
N LYS A 494 4.25 -12.73 -31.31
CA LYS A 494 3.02 -12.46 -32.07
C LYS A 494 2.52 -11.04 -31.86
N LEU A 495 2.49 -10.58 -30.60
CA LEU A 495 2.06 -9.22 -30.30
C LEU A 495 3.04 -8.19 -30.87
N TYR A 496 4.35 -8.35 -30.71
CA TYR A 496 5.33 -7.45 -31.32
C TYR A 496 5.23 -7.41 -32.85
N SER A 497 5.00 -8.56 -33.49
CA SER A 497 4.81 -8.62 -34.95
C SER A 497 3.56 -7.86 -35.38
N ALA A 498 2.44 -8.05 -34.68
CA ALA A 498 1.20 -7.30 -34.92
C ALA A 498 1.37 -5.78 -34.76
N LEU A 499 2.33 -5.35 -33.92
CA LEU A 499 2.70 -3.95 -33.71
C LEU A 499 3.80 -3.46 -34.67
N GLY A 500 4.20 -4.25 -35.66
CA GLY A 500 5.11 -3.86 -36.74
C GLY A 500 6.60 -4.11 -36.50
N ALA A 501 6.97 -4.80 -35.41
CA ALA A 501 8.36 -5.10 -35.09
C ALA A 501 8.99 -6.14 -36.03
N SER A 502 10.30 -6.02 -36.24
CA SER A 502 11.15 -7.11 -36.75
C SER A 502 11.50 -8.03 -35.58
N VAL A 503 10.95 -9.24 -35.54
CA VAL A 503 11.13 -10.18 -34.41
C VAL A 503 12.09 -11.32 -34.75
N VAL A 504 12.86 -11.75 -33.75
CA VAL A 504 13.65 -12.98 -33.79
C VAL A 504 12.91 -14.08 -33.03
N ILE A 505 12.69 -15.21 -33.71
CA ILE A 505 12.05 -16.39 -33.15
C ILE A 505 13.10 -17.47 -32.93
N THR A 506 13.18 -17.96 -31.70
CA THR A 506 14.18 -18.94 -31.31
C THR A 506 13.63 -20.03 -30.40
N GLY A 507 14.23 -21.21 -30.52
CA GLY A 507 13.90 -22.41 -29.78
C GLY A 507 14.81 -23.56 -30.20
N ARG A 508 14.52 -24.77 -29.70
CA ARG A 508 15.34 -25.96 -29.99
C ARG A 508 14.80 -26.81 -31.14
N LYS A 509 13.52 -26.62 -31.49
CA LYS A 509 12.82 -27.40 -32.51
C LYS A 509 12.52 -26.50 -33.70
N ALA A 510 13.16 -26.79 -34.84
CA ALA A 510 12.97 -26.02 -36.07
C ALA A 510 11.49 -25.95 -36.50
N ALA A 511 10.74 -27.05 -36.36
CA ALA A 511 9.31 -27.08 -36.71
C ALA A 511 8.47 -26.07 -35.92
N ASP A 512 8.71 -25.93 -34.61
CA ASP A 512 7.99 -24.98 -33.76
C ASP A 512 8.37 -23.53 -34.11
N ILE A 513 9.65 -23.30 -34.40
CA ILE A 513 10.16 -21.98 -34.84
C ILE A 513 9.46 -21.56 -36.13
N SER A 514 9.46 -22.42 -37.15
CA SER A 514 8.87 -22.09 -38.45
C SER A 514 7.36 -21.91 -38.38
N ARG A 515 6.66 -22.67 -37.53
CA ARG A 515 5.23 -22.46 -37.26
C ARG A 515 4.96 -21.07 -36.70
N VAL A 516 5.64 -20.70 -35.61
CA VAL A 516 5.45 -19.38 -34.98
C VAL A 516 5.90 -18.26 -35.93
N ALA A 517 6.94 -18.47 -36.74
CA ALA A 517 7.40 -17.49 -37.72
C ALA A 517 6.36 -17.19 -38.81
N LYS A 518 5.69 -18.22 -39.33
CA LYS A 518 4.59 -18.04 -40.28
C LYS A 518 3.43 -17.25 -39.66
N GLU A 519 3.02 -17.63 -38.45
CA GLU A 519 1.90 -16.97 -37.75
C GLU A 519 2.25 -15.50 -37.42
N ALA A 520 3.47 -15.22 -36.96
CA ALA A 520 3.98 -13.88 -36.71
C ALA A 520 4.05 -13.03 -37.99
N GLN A 521 4.50 -13.61 -39.10
CA GLN A 521 4.50 -12.95 -40.41
C GLN A 521 3.09 -12.59 -40.85
N GLU A 522 2.12 -13.47 -40.65
CA GLU A 522 0.71 -13.21 -40.99
C GLU A 522 0.11 -12.07 -40.16
N LEU A 523 0.47 -11.97 -38.89
CA LEU A 523 0.02 -10.88 -38.00
C LEU A 523 0.68 -9.54 -38.31
N SER A 524 1.88 -9.54 -38.89
CA SER A 524 2.60 -8.30 -39.20
C SER A 524 1.86 -7.44 -40.26
N PRO A 525 1.63 -6.14 -40.00
CA PRO A 525 0.99 -5.23 -40.97
C PRO A 525 1.69 -5.20 -42.33
N LYS A 526 3.03 -5.32 -42.34
CA LYS A 526 3.87 -5.33 -43.56
C LYS A 526 4.31 -6.74 -43.99
N LYS A 527 3.70 -7.79 -43.42
CA LYS A 527 4.10 -9.20 -43.62
C LYS A 527 5.62 -9.44 -43.50
N LEU A 528 6.27 -8.75 -42.57
CA LEU A 528 7.70 -8.88 -42.30
C LEU A 528 8.00 -10.33 -41.93
N LYS A 529 9.00 -10.92 -42.58
CA LYS A 529 9.45 -12.27 -42.26
C LYS A 529 10.30 -12.23 -40.97
N PRO A 530 9.91 -12.95 -39.90
CA PRO A 530 10.74 -13.10 -38.72
C PRO A 530 12.09 -13.76 -39.02
N LEU A 531 13.12 -13.44 -38.25
CA LEU A 531 14.37 -14.19 -38.26
C LEU A 531 14.18 -15.46 -37.44
N GLU A 532 14.41 -16.61 -38.07
CA GLU A 532 14.33 -17.93 -37.44
C GLU A 532 15.73 -18.39 -37.02
N VAL A 533 15.94 -18.65 -35.72
CA VAL A 533 17.24 -19.14 -35.22
C VAL A 533 17.04 -20.31 -34.27
N THR A 534 17.55 -21.49 -34.64
CA THR A 534 17.59 -22.65 -33.75
C THR A 534 18.77 -22.51 -32.80
N ALA A 535 18.50 -22.51 -31.50
CA ALA A 535 19.52 -22.35 -30.46
C ALA A 535 19.10 -23.06 -29.17
N ASP A 536 20.04 -23.79 -28.58
CA ASP A 536 19.96 -24.28 -27.21
C ASP A 536 20.71 -23.32 -26.29
N LEU A 537 19.96 -22.47 -25.58
CA LEU A 537 20.51 -21.43 -24.70
C LEU A 537 21.25 -21.98 -23.48
N THR A 538 21.30 -23.30 -23.31
CA THR A 538 22.21 -23.96 -22.37
C THR A 538 23.62 -24.15 -22.94
N LYS A 539 23.92 -23.67 -24.15
CA LYS A 539 25.25 -23.72 -24.78
C LYS A 539 25.72 -22.32 -25.14
N ASP A 540 26.99 -22.04 -24.88
CA ASP A 540 27.56 -20.69 -25.06
C ASP A 540 27.72 -20.35 -26.54
N GLU A 541 28.05 -21.35 -27.34
CA GLU A 541 28.18 -21.22 -28.79
C GLU A 541 26.83 -20.86 -29.43
N ASP A 542 25.74 -21.45 -28.94
CA ASP A 542 24.39 -21.19 -29.43
C ASP A 542 23.89 -19.79 -29.00
N LEU A 543 24.27 -19.32 -27.80
CA LEU A 543 23.99 -17.94 -27.36
C LEU A 543 24.69 -16.92 -28.26
N GLN A 544 25.98 -17.15 -28.54
CA GLN A 544 26.76 -16.30 -29.43
C GLN A 544 26.23 -16.36 -30.88
N HIS A 545 25.84 -17.56 -31.35
CA HIS A 545 25.22 -17.75 -32.66
C HIS A 545 23.90 -16.98 -32.78
N LEU A 546 23.01 -17.11 -31.80
CA LEU A 546 21.73 -16.39 -31.76
C LEU A 546 21.93 -14.88 -31.84
N PHE A 547 22.86 -14.35 -31.04
CA PHE A 547 23.19 -12.94 -31.05
C PHE A 547 23.77 -12.50 -32.39
N ASN A 548 24.76 -13.23 -32.92
CA ASN A 548 25.44 -12.89 -34.17
C ASN A 548 24.49 -12.88 -35.38
N GLU A 549 23.61 -13.89 -35.50
CA GLU A 549 22.62 -13.92 -36.58
C GLU A 549 21.59 -12.78 -36.44
N THR A 550 21.20 -12.43 -35.21
CA THR A 550 20.32 -11.26 -34.95
C THR A 550 20.95 -9.96 -35.46
N ILE A 551 22.20 -9.69 -35.07
CA ILE A 551 22.91 -8.48 -35.48
C ILE A 551 23.24 -8.48 -36.96
N LYS A 552 23.59 -9.63 -37.55
CA LYS A 552 23.84 -9.76 -38.99
C LYS A 552 22.60 -9.46 -39.82
N ALA A 553 21.43 -9.92 -39.38
CA ALA A 553 20.16 -9.70 -40.07
C ALA A 553 19.68 -8.25 -39.98
N TYR A 554 19.73 -7.65 -38.78
CA TYR A 554 19.05 -6.39 -38.51
C TYR A 554 19.97 -5.20 -38.20
N LYS A 555 21.27 -5.42 -37.99
CA LYS A 555 22.31 -4.42 -37.68
C LYS A 555 22.06 -3.59 -36.42
N GLY A 556 21.08 -3.96 -35.61
CA GLY A 556 20.66 -3.25 -34.40
C GLY A 556 19.78 -4.12 -33.52
N LEU A 557 19.53 -3.64 -32.29
CA LEU A 557 18.63 -4.25 -31.33
C LEU A 557 17.97 -3.15 -30.50
N ASP A 558 16.64 -3.14 -30.42
CA ASP A 558 15.87 -2.17 -29.62
C ASP A 558 15.34 -2.79 -28.34
N VAL A 559 14.91 -4.07 -28.40
CA VAL A 559 14.34 -4.76 -27.24
C VAL A 559 14.91 -6.17 -27.12
N LEU A 560 15.44 -6.48 -25.93
CA LEU A 560 15.78 -7.84 -25.52
C LEU A 560 14.75 -8.34 -24.51
N VAL A 561 14.09 -9.46 -24.80
CA VAL A 561 13.19 -10.14 -23.88
C VAL A 561 13.78 -11.49 -23.49
N ASN A 562 14.25 -11.58 -22.24
CA ASN A 562 14.75 -12.82 -21.66
C ASN A 562 13.58 -13.64 -21.13
N ASN A 563 12.95 -14.41 -22.03
CA ASN A 563 11.76 -15.22 -21.74
C ASN A 563 12.06 -16.71 -21.56
N ALA A 564 13.12 -17.24 -22.16
CA ALA A 564 13.47 -18.65 -22.02
C ALA A 564 13.62 -19.02 -20.53
N GLY A 565 13.10 -20.19 -20.18
CA GLY A 565 13.16 -20.67 -18.81
C GLY A 565 12.71 -22.10 -18.64
N LEU A 566 13.04 -22.69 -17.50
CA LEU A 566 12.85 -24.11 -17.25
C LEU A 566 12.34 -24.35 -15.83
N LEU A 567 11.09 -24.80 -15.72
CA LEU A 567 10.53 -25.22 -14.44
C LEU A 567 10.72 -26.74 -14.28
N ILE A 568 11.57 -27.15 -13.35
CA ILE A 568 11.76 -28.55 -12.95
C ILE A 568 11.43 -28.67 -11.46
N ASN A 569 10.65 -29.70 -11.11
CA ASN A 569 10.38 -30.01 -9.72
C ASN A 569 11.64 -30.65 -9.07
N SER A 570 12.11 -30.05 -7.97
CA SER A 570 13.16 -30.58 -7.12
C SER A 570 13.11 -29.97 -5.72
N SER A 571 13.36 -30.80 -4.70
CA SER A 571 13.61 -30.37 -3.31
C SER A 571 15.11 -30.35 -3.03
N ALA A 572 15.53 -29.54 -2.05
CA ALA A 572 16.92 -29.49 -1.59
C ALA A 572 17.49 -30.85 -1.16
N THR A 573 16.61 -31.77 -0.74
CA THR A 573 17.01 -33.09 -0.24
C THR A 573 17.10 -34.17 -1.32
N ASP A 574 16.74 -33.84 -2.56
CA ASP A 574 16.83 -34.78 -3.68
C ASP A 574 18.28 -35.03 -4.10
N LYS A 575 18.60 -36.28 -4.46
CA LYS A 575 19.97 -36.65 -4.88
C LYS A 575 20.43 -35.92 -6.15
N ASN A 576 19.51 -35.61 -7.06
CA ASN A 576 19.77 -34.92 -8.31
C ASN A 576 19.59 -33.39 -8.22
N PHE A 577 19.31 -32.84 -7.03
CA PHE A 577 18.99 -31.43 -6.84
C PHE A 577 20.03 -30.49 -7.47
N LEU A 578 21.33 -30.71 -7.21
CA LEU A 578 22.40 -29.86 -7.75
C LEU A 578 22.40 -29.85 -9.29
N SER A 579 22.14 -30.99 -9.93
CA SER A 579 22.02 -31.06 -11.39
C SER A 579 20.81 -30.29 -11.91
N VAL A 580 19.70 -30.25 -11.15
CA VAL A 580 18.52 -29.44 -11.49
C VAL A 580 18.80 -27.95 -11.29
N LEU A 581 19.49 -27.58 -10.21
CA LEU A 581 19.93 -26.22 -9.95
C LEU A 581 20.85 -25.72 -11.07
N ASP A 582 21.87 -26.49 -11.46
CA ASP A 582 22.78 -26.14 -12.56
C ASP A 582 22.02 -25.87 -13.87
N LYS A 583 21.03 -26.72 -14.19
CA LYS A 583 20.19 -26.52 -15.38
C LYS A 583 19.38 -25.23 -15.29
N SER A 584 18.78 -24.96 -14.14
CA SER A 584 17.96 -23.77 -13.89
C SER A 584 18.81 -22.50 -13.95
N GLU A 585 19.96 -22.47 -13.28
CA GLU A 585 20.92 -21.35 -13.35
C GLU A 585 21.38 -21.10 -14.79
N LYS A 586 21.71 -22.16 -15.55
CA LYS A 586 22.23 -22.01 -16.91
C LYS A 586 21.22 -21.37 -17.85
N ILE A 587 19.95 -21.79 -17.78
CA ILE A 587 18.89 -21.31 -18.68
C ILE A 587 18.19 -20.04 -18.18
N ASP A 588 17.83 -19.96 -16.89
CA ASP A 588 17.02 -18.87 -16.34
C ASP A 588 17.85 -17.65 -15.93
N LEU A 589 19.16 -17.81 -15.69
CA LEU A 589 20.03 -16.74 -15.21
C LEU A 589 21.20 -16.45 -16.16
N ARG A 590 22.10 -17.42 -16.37
CA ARG A 590 23.35 -17.24 -17.11
C ARG A 590 23.12 -16.82 -18.56
N ALA A 591 22.23 -17.52 -19.27
CA ALA A 591 21.86 -17.17 -20.64
C ALA A 591 21.34 -15.73 -20.76
N SER A 592 20.49 -15.28 -19.81
CA SER A 592 19.93 -13.93 -19.78
C SER A 592 21.02 -12.86 -19.60
N LEU A 593 21.96 -13.09 -18.67
CA LEU A 593 23.05 -12.15 -18.39
C LEU A 593 24.02 -12.05 -19.57
N GLU A 594 24.36 -13.18 -20.19
CA GLU A 594 25.26 -13.20 -21.34
C GLU A 594 24.64 -12.47 -22.54
N LEU A 595 23.36 -12.71 -22.84
CA LEU A 595 22.67 -11.98 -23.89
C LEU A 595 22.55 -10.48 -23.58
N ILE A 596 22.34 -10.09 -22.32
CA ILE A 596 22.37 -8.68 -21.92
C ILE A 596 23.75 -8.08 -22.20
N ARG A 597 24.82 -8.73 -21.75
CA ARG A 597 26.21 -8.27 -21.95
C ARG A 597 26.52 -8.05 -23.43
N LEU A 598 26.19 -9.03 -24.28
CA LEU A 598 26.35 -8.93 -25.73
C LEU A 598 25.49 -7.82 -26.35
N SER A 599 24.29 -7.58 -25.81
CA SER A 599 23.31 -6.62 -26.34
C SER A 599 23.57 -5.16 -25.94
N VAL A 600 24.27 -4.88 -24.84
CA VAL A 600 24.50 -3.52 -24.33
C VAL A 600 25.00 -2.54 -25.41
N PRO A 601 26.01 -2.86 -26.25
CA PRO A 601 26.49 -1.94 -27.28
C PRO A 601 25.43 -1.53 -28.32
N TYR A 602 24.42 -2.37 -28.55
CA TYR A 602 23.35 -2.13 -29.52
C TYR A 602 22.14 -1.46 -28.87
N LEU A 603 21.76 -1.91 -27.67
CA LEU A 603 20.69 -1.29 -26.87
C LEU A 603 21.04 0.16 -26.50
N LYS A 604 22.33 0.46 -26.26
CA LYS A 604 22.80 1.83 -26.03
C LYS A 604 22.53 2.75 -27.22
N LYS A 605 22.68 2.25 -28.46
CA LYS A 605 22.46 3.05 -29.67
C LYS A 605 20.98 3.37 -29.89
N SER A 606 20.09 2.48 -29.45
CA SER A 606 18.64 2.60 -29.63
C SER A 606 17.91 3.24 -28.45
N ASN A 607 18.61 3.54 -27.34
CA ASN A 607 17.97 3.79 -26.04
C ASN A 607 16.98 2.66 -25.67
N GLY A 608 17.44 1.43 -25.90
CA GLY A 608 16.63 0.23 -25.91
C GLY A 608 16.18 -0.24 -24.52
N SER A 609 15.46 -1.36 -24.51
CA SER A 609 14.89 -1.94 -23.30
C SER A 609 15.21 -3.42 -23.16
N VAL A 610 15.51 -3.85 -21.93
CA VAL A 610 15.57 -5.25 -21.52
C VAL A 610 14.36 -5.56 -20.66
N VAL A 611 13.64 -6.63 -20.99
CA VAL A 611 12.54 -7.16 -20.18
C VAL A 611 12.83 -8.61 -19.80
N ASN A 612 13.06 -8.86 -18.51
CA ASN A 612 13.28 -10.20 -17.97
C ASN A 612 11.95 -10.86 -17.58
N ILE A 613 11.70 -12.10 -17.99
CA ILE A 613 10.56 -12.87 -17.50
C ILE A 613 10.97 -13.62 -16.24
N CYS A 614 10.53 -13.09 -15.11
CA CYS A 614 10.69 -13.66 -13.77
C CYS A 614 9.51 -14.58 -13.44
N SER A 615 9.08 -14.59 -12.17
CA SER A 615 7.96 -15.38 -11.66
C SER A 615 7.43 -14.71 -10.39
N THR A 616 6.16 -14.89 -10.05
CA THR A 616 5.65 -14.56 -8.72
C THR A 616 6.42 -15.26 -7.59
N TYR A 617 7.15 -16.34 -7.90
CA TYR A 617 7.95 -17.08 -6.90
C TYR A 617 9.19 -16.34 -6.42
N ILE A 618 9.54 -15.20 -7.03
CA ILE A 618 10.57 -14.31 -6.47
C ILE A 618 10.15 -13.65 -5.15
N GLU A 619 8.83 -13.56 -4.91
CA GLU A 619 8.23 -13.02 -3.67
C GLU A 619 7.54 -14.12 -2.84
N HIS A 620 6.98 -15.13 -3.51
CA HIS A 620 6.19 -16.20 -2.90
C HIS A 620 6.66 -17.58 -3.36
N PRO A 621 7.77 -18.12 -2.78
CA PRO A 621 8.34 -19.37 -3.24
C PRO A 621 7.43 -20.57 -3.01
N GLN A 622 7.58 -21.58 -3.86
CA GLN A 622 6.80 -22.81 -3.77
C GLN A 622 7.70 -24.01 -3.44
N ILE A 623 7.23 -24.83 -2.50
CA ILE A 623 7.87 -26.10 -2.16
C ILE A 623 8.10 -26.94 -3.42
N SER A 624 9.26 -27.61 -3.51
CA SER A 624 9.64 -28.47 -4.62
C SER A 624 10.00 -27.77 -5.94
N TYR A 625 10.27 -26.47 -5.95
CA TYR A 625 10.81 -25.76 -7.11
C TYR A 625 12.06 -24.95 -6.80
N LEU A 626 12.81 -25.36 -5.76
CA LEU A 626 13.93 -24.59 -5.19
C LEU A 626 14.95 -24.12 -6.24
N GLY A 627 15.37 -24.98 -7.17
CA GLY A 627 16.36 -24.61 -8.20
C GLY A 627 15.88 -23.50 -9.13
N TYR A 628 14.59 -23.52 -9.47
CA TYR A 628 13.95 -22.50 -10.29
C TYR A 628 13.74 -21.19 -9.50
N ASP A 629 13.28 -21.29 -8.25
CA ASP A 629 13.08 -20.13 -7.36
C ASP A 629 14.38 -19.36 -7.17
N ILE A 630 15.48 -20.07 -6.90
CA ILE A 630 16.84 -19.51 -6.81
C ILE A 630 17.21 -18.72 -8.07
N ALA A 631 17.09 -19.35 -9.24
CA ALA A 631 17.51 -18.74 -10.49
C ALA A 631 16.64 -17.51 -10.85
N LYS A 632 15.32 -17.58 -10.64
CA LYS A 632 14.41 -16.46 -10.91
C LYS A 632 14.57 -15.31 -9.91
N ALA A 633 14.83 -15.61 -8.63
CA ALA A 633 15.12 -14.57 -7.64
C ALA A 633 16.43 -13.83 -7.99
N ALA A 634 17.47 -14.57 -8.38
CA ALA A 634 18.71 -13.97 -8.87
C ALA A 634 18.47 -13.10 -10.12
N LEU A 635 17.64 -13.54 -11.07
CA LEU A 635 17.27 -12.73 -12.25
C LEU A 635 16.47 -11.46 -11.87
N GLY A 636 15.61 -11.56 -10.86
CA GLY A 636 14.92 -10.40 -10.28
C GLY A 636 15.89 -9.38 -9.69
N MET A 637 16.92 -9.85 -8.96
CA MET A 637 18.00 -8.99 -8.48
C MET A 637 18.82 -8.40 -9.63
N ALA A 638 19.15 -9.19 -10.65
CA ALA A 638 19.83 -8.71 -11.85
C ALA A 638 19.07 -7.54 -12.48
N THR A 639 17.75 -7.64 -12.59
CA THR A 639 16.90 -6.55 -13.11
C THR A 639 17.14 -5.25 -12.34
N LYS A 640 17.17 -5.30 -11.00
CA LYS A 640 17.40 -4.12 -10.16
C LYS A 640 18.82 -3.57 -10.31
N VAL A 641 19.84 -4.41 -10.23
CA VAL A 641 21.25 -3.96 -10.34
C VAL A 641 21.52 -3.39 -11.73
N LEU A 642 21.10 -4.08 -12.78
CA LEU A 642 21.30 -3.66 -14.17
C LEU A 642 20.55 -2.38 -14.51
N SER A 643 19.41 -2.11 -13.85
CA SER A 643 18.74 -0.82 -14.00
C SER A 643 19.62 0.35 -13.54
N ILE A 644 20.43 0.16 -12.49
CA ILE A 644 21.34 1.18 -11.98
C ILE A 644 22.58 1.28 -12.87
N GLU A 645 23.12 0.14 -13.33
CA GLU A 645 24.34 0.10 -14.14
C GLU A 645 24.11 0.63 -15.57
N LEU A 646 22.94 0.35 -16.17
CA LEU A 646 22.68 0.61 -17.58
C LEU A 646 21.81 1.85 -17.84
N ALA A 647 21.08 2.37 -16.85
CA ALA A 647 20.28 3.60 -17.02
C ALA A 647 21.09 4.81 -17.49
N PRO A 648 22.33 5.08 -17.01
CA PRO A 648 23.15 6.18 -17.54
C PRO A 648 23.51 6.04 -19.02
N GLN A 649 23.34 4.85 -19.60
CA GLN A 649 23.56 4.56 -21.01
C GLN A 649 22.27 4.62 -21.84
N GLY A 650 21.15 5.08 -21.26
CA GLY A 650 19.85 5.16 -21.91
C GLY A 650 19.10 3.83 -22.00
N ILE A 651 19.62 2.76 -21.36
CA ILE A 651 19.02 1.41 -21.42
C ILE A 651 18.14 1.20 -20.20
N ARG A 652 16.88 0.85 -20.43
CA ARG A 652 15.93 0.50 -19.35
C ARG A 652 15.92 -1.01 -19.14
N VAL A 653 16.01 -1.45 -17.89
CA VAL A 653 15.92 -2.88 -17.53
C VAL A 653 14.76 -3.07 -16.56
N ASN A 654 13.78 -3.89 -16.92
CA ASN A 654 12.62 -4.22 -16.09
C ASN A 654 12.34 -5.72 -16.12
N SER A 655 11.43 -6.18 -15.26
CA SER A 655 10.94 -7.56 -15.26
C SER A 655 9.42 -7.64 -15.30
N VAL A 656 8.92 -8.72 -15.88
CA VAL A 656 7.53 -9.16 -15.74
C VAL A 656 7.53 -10.46 -14.96
N SER A 657 6.66 -10.57 -13.95
CA SER A 657 6.51 -11.76 -13.12
C SER A 657 5.12 -12.37 -13.29
N PRO A 658 4.99 -13.37 -14.19
CA PRO A 658 3.78 -14.16 -14.34
C PRO A 658 3.55 -15.10 -13.16
N SER A 659 2.31 -15.57 -13.03
CA SER A 659 1.98 -16.77 -12.27
C SER A 659 1.57 -17.92 -13.21
N VAL A 660 0.56 -18.73 -12.85
CA VAL A 660 0.08 -19.82 -13.69
C VAL A 660 -0.47 -19.27 -15.02
N VAL A 661 0.28 -19.51 -16.10
CA VAL A 661 -0.12 -19.15 -17.46
C VAL A 661 -0.49 -20.41 -18.23
N GLN A 662 -1.66 -20.40 -18.86
CA GLN A 662 -2.09 -21.44 -19.78
C GLN A 662 -1.24 -21.35 -21.06
N SER A 663 -0.16 -22.11 -21.09
CA SER A 663 0.57 -22.40 -22.33
C SER A 663 -0.03 -23.63 -23.01
N HIS A 664 0.21 -23.81 -24.32
CA HIS A 664 -0.33 -24.91 -25.11
C HIS A 664 -0.24 -26.25 -24.35
N PRO A 665 -1.28 -27.10 -24.38
CA PRO A 665 -1.26 -28.36 -23.63
C PRO A 665 -0.05 -29.18 -24.06
N ARG A 666 0.81 -29.56 -23.10
CA ARG A 666 1.82 -30.60 -23.35
C ARG A 666 1.08 -31.93 -23.34
N ASN A 667 0.45 -32.23 -24.48
CA ASN A 667 -0.49 -33.32 -24.71
C ASN A 667 -1.81 -33.12 -23.94
N GLU A 668 -2.94 -33.24 -24.64
CA GLU A 668 -4.32 -33.13 -24.14
C GLU A 668 -4.71 -34.21 -23.09
N SER A 669 -3.76 -34.82 -22.39
CA SER A 669 -3.98 -36.04 -21.60
C SER A 669 -3.25 -36.10 -20.25
N SER A 670 -2.53 -35.05 -19.82
CA SER A 670 -1.99 -35.07 -18.45
C SER A 670 -3.03 -34.62 -17.43
N VAL A 671 -3.52 -35.56 -16.61
CA VAL A 671 -4.42 -35.31 -15.47
C VAL A 671 -3.88 -34.22 -14.53
N TRP A 672 -2.55 -34.05 -14.50
CA TRP A 672 -1.86 -33.04 -13.70
C TRP A 672 -2.06 -31.61 -14.21
N GLU A 673 -1.98 -31.36 -15.52
CA GLU A 673 -2.23 -30.02 -16.08
C GLU A 673 -3.70 -29.58 -15.86
N LEU A 674 -4.66 -30.49 -16.01
CA LEU A 674 -6.07 -30.20 -15.73
C LEU A 674 -6.31 -29.84 -14.26
N LYS A 675 -5.66 -30.54 -13.33
CA LYS A 675 -5.75 -30.23 -11.88
C LYS A 675 -5.14 -28.88 -11.54
N ILE A 676 -4.00 -28.52 -12.15
CA ILE A 676 -3.39 -27.20 -11.94
C ILE A 676 -4.27 -26.10 -12.52
N MET A 677 -4.84 -26.29 -13.70
CA MET A 677 -5.71 -25.29 -14.31
C MET A 677 -7.01 -25.12 -13.53
N ASP A 678 -7.66 -26.20 -13.09
CA ASP A 678 -8.84 -26.14 -12.21
C ASP A 678 -8.53 -25.41 -10.89
N LYS A 679 -7.38 -25.73 -10.29
CA LYS A 679 -6.92 -25.03 -9.10
C LYS A 679 -6.67 -23.55 -9.38
N ALA A 680 -5.96 -23.22 -10.46
CA ALA A 680 -5.68 -21.83 -10.84
C ALA A 680 -6.96 -21.02 -11.07
N VAL A 681 -8.01 -21.61 -11.66
CA VAL A 681 -9.33 -20.99 -11.79
C VAL A 681 -9.95 -20.71 -10.42
N LYS A 682 -9.83 -21.65 -9.47
CA LYS A 682 -10.39 -21.52 -8.11
C LYS A 682 -9.61 -20.51 -7.26
N THR A 683 -8.29 -20.48 -7.35
CA THR A 683 -7.44 -19.68 -6.47
C THR A 683 -7.08 -18.32 -7.05
N THR A 684 -7.20 -18.09 -8.36
CA THR A 684 -6.94 -16.75 -8.94
C THR A 684 -8.16 -15.85 -8.74
N PRO A 685 -8.03 -14.65 -8.15
CA PRO A 685 -9.16 -13.71 -7.98
C PRO A 685 -9.90 -13.37 -9.27
N LEU A 686 -9.20 -13.25 -10.41
CA LEU A 686 -9.81 -13.08 -11.74
C LEU A 686 -10.45 -14.35 -12.33
N ARG A 687 -10.46 -15.45 -11.58
CA ARG A 687 -11.14 -16.73 -11.89
C ARG A 687 -10.74 -17.38 -13.22
N ARG A 688 -9.48 -17.17 -13.65
CA ARG A 688 -8.88 -17.83 -14.81
C ARG A 688 -7.36 -17.85 -14.69
N PRO A 689 -6.65 -18.81 -15.32
CA PRO A 689 -5.21 -18.68 -15.51
C PRO A 689 -4.87 -17.48 -16.40
N GLY A 690 -3.63 -17.00 -16.31
CA GLY A 690 -3.10 -16.02 -17.26
C GLY A 690 -3.00 -16.63 -18.67
N LEU A 691 -3.09 -15.79 -19.70
CA LEU A 691 -2.84 -16.17 -21.09
C LEU A 691 -1.48 -15.59 -21.54
N PRO A 692 -0.79 -16.19 -22.52
CA PRO A 692 0.43 -15.63 -23.10
C PRO A 692 0.28 -14.16 -23.53
N ILE A 693 -0.91 -13.80 -24.03
CA ILE A 693 -1.22 -12.42 -24.43
C ILE A 693 -1.32 -11.45 -23.23
N ASP A 694 -1.70 -11.92 -22.04
CA ASP A 694 -1.71 -11.07 -20.83
C ASP A 694 -0.29 -10.67 -20.45
N ILE A 695 0.65 -11.62 -20.53
CA ILE A 695 2.08 -11.38 -20.26
C ILE A 695 2.68 -10.49 -21.35
N ALA A 696 2.38 -10.79 -22.63
CA ALA A 696 2.86 -10.02 -23.76
C ALA A 696 2.50 -8.53 -23.67
N LYS A 697 1.28 -8.20 -23.22
CA LYS A 697 0.86 -6.81 -22.99
C LYS A 697 1.72 -6.10 -21.96
N GLY A 698 2.08 -6.77 -20.87
CA GLY A 698 2.99 -6.23 -19.85
C GLY A 698 4.40 -6.01 -20.39
N VAL A 699 4.91 -6.97 -21.17
CA VAL A 699 6.23 -6.88 -21.81
C VAL A 699 6.30 -5.73 -22.81
N VAL A 700 5.31 -5.60 -23.68
CA VAL A 700 5.20 -4.52 -24.67
C VAL A 700 5.10 -3.16 -23.99
N PHE A 701 4.30 -3.05 -22.92
CA PHE A 701 4.23 -1.81 -22.15
C PHE A 701 5.60 -1.42 -21.60
N LEU A 702 6.30 -2.33 -20.91
CA LEU A 702 7.59 -2.04 -20.30
C LEU A 702 8.70 -1.71 -21.31
N SER A 703 8.62 -2.24 -22.54
CA SER A 703 9.60 -1.95 -23.60
C SER A 703 9.26 -0.71 -24.42
N SER A 704 8.01 -0.25 -24.40
CA SER A 704 7.54 0.94 -25.14
C SER A 704 8.01 2.27 -24.53
N SER A 705 7.75 3.38 -25.23
CA SER A 705 7.95 4.74 -24.71
C SER A 705 6.97 5.10 -23.58
N ASP A 706 5.83 4.40 -23.44
CA ASP A 706 4.92 4.56 -22.28
C ASP A 706 5.64 4.30 -20.94
N ALA A 707 6.68 3.45 -20.97
CA ALA A 707 7.48 3.08 -19.81
C ALA A 707 8.84 3.81 -19.78
N SER A 708 8.99 4.93 -20.50
CA SER A 708 10.25 5.69 -20.61
C SER A 708 10.83 6.13 -19.26
N PHE A 709 10.00 6.31 -18.24
CA PHE A 709 10.42 6.63 -16.86
C PHE A 709 10.36 5.43 -15.89
N ILE A 710 10.27 4.20 -16.41
CA ILE A 710 10.22 2.97 -15.61
C ILE A 710 11.47 2.14 -15.88
N THR A 711 12.30 1.95 -14.85
CA THR A 711 13.42 1.00 -14.86
C THR A 711 13.61 0.40 -13.46
N GLY A 712 14.08 -0.84 -13.39
CA GLY A 712 14.25 -1.59 -12.14
C GLY A 712 12.93 -2.13 -11.56
N HIS A 713 11.83 -2.02 -12.31
CA HIS A 713 10.50 -2.40 -11.85
C HIS A 713 10.21 -3.88 -12.13
N ASN A 714 9.50 -4.52 -11.21
CA ASN A 714 8.91 -5.84 -11.38
C ASN A 714 7.39 -5.73 -11.55
N LEU A 715 6.91 -5.89 -12.78
CA LEU A 715 5.49 -5.88 -13.09
C LEU A 715 4.89 -7.28 -12.87
N VAL A 716 4.10 -7.45 -11.82
CA VAL A 716 3.40 -8.71 -11.55
C VAL A 716 2.13 -8.82 -12.40
N VAL A 717 2.00 -9.94 -13.13
CA VAL A 717 0.86 -10.23 -14.01
C VAL A 717 0.32 -11.63 -13.66
N ASP A 718 -0.44 -11.71 -12.57
CA ASP A 718 -0.86 -12.98 -11.95
C ASP A 718 -2.38 -13.09 -11.69
N GLY A 719 -3.16 -12.08 -12.11
CA GLY A 719 -4.59 -12.03 -11.83
C GLY A 719 -4.95 -11.95 -10.34
N GLY A 720 -4.00 -11.53 -9.49
CA GLY A 720 -4.12 -11.42 -8.04
C GLY A 720 -3.83 -12.70 -7.27
N LEU A 721 -3.36 -13.78 -7.92
CA LEU A 721 -3.17 -15.08 -7.28
C LEU A 721 -2.29 -15.01 -6.03
N ARG A 722 -1.24 -14.18 -6.03
CA ARG A 722 -0.31 -14.07 -4.90
C ARG A 722 -0.93 -13.64 -3.57
N TYR A 723 -2.13 -13.04 -3.60
CA TYR A 723 -2.84 -12.56 -2.42
C TYR A 723 -3.94 -13.53 -1.94
N ASN A 724 -4.12 -14.68 -2.59
CA ASN A 724 -5.11 -15.65 -2.15
C ASN A 724 -4.51 -16.69 -1.19
N GLU A 725 -5.08 -16.76 0.01
CA GLU A 725 -4.66 -17.63 1.12
C GLU A 725 -5.02 -19.12 0.93
N ASP A 726 -5.84 -19.48 -0.06
CA ASP A 726 -6.21 -20.87 -0.41
C ASP A 726 -5.08 -21.64 -1.14
N SER A 727 -3.82 -21.36 -0.79
CA SER A 727 -2.67 -22.09 -1.30
C SER A 727 -2.42 -23.35 -0.45
N ASP A 728 -1.84 -24.40 -1.05
CA ASP A 728 -1.70 -25.76 -0.47
C ASP A 728 -0.93 -25.81 0.86
N TYR A 729 -0.37 -24.69 1.32
CA TYR A 729 0.28 -24.57 2.61
C TYR A 729 -0.65 -24.96 3.75
N MET A 730 -1.97 -24.77 3.68
CA MET A 730 -2.82 -25.25 4.78
C MET A 730 -3.01 -26.78 4.74
N ASN A 731 -3.19 -27.38 3.56
CA ASN A 731 -3.47 -28.81 3.42
C ASN A 731 -2.29 -29.74 3.76
N LEU A 732 -1.04 -29.29 3.58
CA LEU A 732 0.14 -30.06 4.02
C LEU A 732 0.29 -30.09 5.55
N TYR A 733 -0.25 -29.09 6.24
CA TYR A 733 -0.06 -28.88 7.68
C TYR A 733 -1.17 -29.50 8.54
N VAL A 734 -2.35 -29.81 7.96
CA VAL A 734 -3.50 -30.38 8.70
C VAL A 734 -3.23 -31.77 9.30
N ASN A 735 -2.17 -32.47 8.92
CA ASN A 735 -1.82 -33.79 9.51
C ASN A 735 -0.78 -33.75 10.64
N THR A 736 -0.35 -32.57 11.09
CA THR A 736 0.57 -32.49 12.23
C THR A 736 -0.25 -32.48 13.52
N LYS A 737 -0.27 -33.61 14.25
CA LYS A 737 -0.83 -33.73 15.60
C LYS A 737 -0.50 -32.47 16.41
N LEU A 738 -1.51 -31.71 16.81
CA LEU A 738 -1.43 -30.66 17.83
C LEU A 738 -0.71 -31.25 19.05
N LYS A 739 0.57 -30.91 19.22
CA LYS A 739 1.34 -31.32 20.38
C LYS A 739 0.89 -30.51 21.58
N GLN A 740 0.84 -31.19 22.72
CA GLN A 740 0.49 -30.64 24.03
C GLN A 740 1.17 -29.29 24.28
N ILE A 741 0.37 -28.32 24.71
CA ILE A 741 0.82 -27.02 25.21
C ILE A 741 1.76 -27.29 26.38
N MET A 742 3.02 -26.84 26.26
CA MET A 742 4.01 -26.94 27.34
C MET A 742 3.53 -26.17 28.56
N SER A 743 3.86 -26.65 29.76
CA SER A 743 3.48 -25.96 30.98
C SER A 743 4.26 -24.64 31.10
N ALA A 744 3.67 -23.62 31.73
CA ALA A 744 4.34 -22.33 31.95
C ALA A 744 5.69 -22.49 32.65
N LYS A 745 5.81 -23.49 33.54
CA LYS A 745 7.06 -23.80 34.27
C LYS A 745 8.16 -24.30 33.33
N ASP A 746 7.82 -25.11 32.33
CA ASP A 746 8.78 -25.62 31.35
C ASP A 746 9.29 -24.49 30.44
N ILE A 747 8.39 -23.59 30.02
CA ILE A 747 8.72 -22.39 29.23
C ILE A 747 9.74 -21.49 29.98
N TYR A 748 9.48 -21.16 31.26
CA TYR A 748 10.40 -20.30 32.03
C TYR A 748 11.74 -20.98 32.36
N SER A 749 11.79 -22.31 32.43
CA SER A 749 13.05 -23.05 32.61
C SER A 749 13.91 -23.06 31.33
N GLU A 750 13.27 -23.11 30.16
CA GLU A 750 13.94 -23.10 28.85
C GLU A 750 14.50 -21.71 28.50
N VAL A 751 13.82 -20.64 28.92
CA VAL A 751 14.27 -19.24 28.75
C VAL A 751 15.52 -18.93 29.58
N LYS A 752 15.68 -19.53 30.77
CA LYS A 752 16.81 -19.21 31.68
C LYS A 752 18.16 -19.71 31.14
N ASN A 753 18.16 -20.70 30.25
CA ASN A 753 19.36 -21.34 29.68
C ASN A 753 19.41 -21.25 28.15
N SER A 754 18.60 -20.38 27.53
CA SER A 754 18.36 -20.43 26.08
C SER A 754 19.61 -20.26 25.21
N ARG A 755 20.62 -19.56 25.72
CA ARG A 755 21.90 -19.29 25.02
C ARG A 755 23.08 -20.15 25.51
N ASP A 756 22.82 -21.24 26.21
CA ASP A 756 23.84 -22.24 26.52
C ASP A 756 24.01 -23.22 25.34
N PHE A 757 25.20 -23.22 24.73
CA PHE A 757 25.55 -24.14 23.64
C PHE A 757 26.46 -25.28 24.12
N THR A 758 26.57 -25.51 25.42
CA THR A 758 27.34 -26.63 25.98
C THR A 758 26.87 -27.97 25.39
N GLY A 759 27.82 -28.71 24.81
CA GLY A 759 27.55 -30.01 24.20
C GLY A 759 26.93 -29.94 22.79
N LYS A 760 26.74 -28.73 22.24
CA LYS A 760 26.31 -28.50 20.86
C LYS A 760 27.50 -28.45 19.91
N VAL A 761 27.30 -28.90 18.68
CA VAL A 761 28.29 -28.85 17.60
C VAL A 761 27.86 -27.82 16.58
N VAL A 762 28.75 -26.87 16.28
CA VAL A 762 28.48 -25.73 15.39
C VAL A 762 29.51 -25.66 14.29
N ILE A 763 29.05 -25.56 13.04
CA ILE A 763 29.91 -25.22 11.89
C ILE A 763 29.70 -23.76 11.54
N VAL A 764 30.79 -23.02 11.36
CA VAL A 764 30.76 -21.68 10.77
C VAL A 764 31.62 -21.67 9.52
N THR A 765 31.00 -21.59 8.34
CA THR A 765 31.77 -21.55 7.08
C THR A 765 32.43 -20.18 6.88
N GLY A 766 33.64 -20.15 6.30
CA GLY A 766 34.37 -18.89 6.11
C GLY A 766 34.78 -18.22 7.44
N SER A 767 35.14 -19.01 8.44
CA SER A 767 35.47 -18.57 9.81
C SER A 767 36.96 -18.31 10.05
N SER A 768 37.81 -18.34 9.01
CA SER A 768 39.23 -17.99 9.11
C SER A 768 39.53 -16.48 9.22
N GLY A 769 38.50 -15.65 9.42
CA GLY A 769 38.59 -14.21 9.55
C GLY A 769 37.23 -13.50 9.62
N GLY A 770 37.24 -12.21 9.98
CA GLY A 770 36.10 -11.31 9.81
C GLY A 770 34.82 -11.72 10.55
N ILE A 771 33.69 -11.71 9.85
CA ILE A 771 32.37 -12.01 10.43
C ILE A 771 32.29 -13.44 10.95
N GLY A 772 32.74 -14.42 10.16
CA GLY A 772 32.75 -15.83 10.55
C GLY A 772 33.62 -16.11 11.78
N GLU A 773 34.75 -15.42 11.90
CA GLU A 773 35.59 -15.48 13.11
C GLU A 773 34.83 -14.99 14.35
N GLY A 774 34.16 -13.83 14.26
CA GLY A 774 33.37 -13.30 15.38
C GLY A 774 32.23 -14.23 15.82
N ILE A 775 31.56 -14.85 14.85
CA ILE A 775 30.51 -15.85 15.10
C ILE A 775 31.10 -17.08 15.81
N ALA A 776 32.19 -17.66 15.29
CA ALA A 776 32.80 -18.86 15.86
C ALA A 776 33.31 -18.64 17.28
N LYS A 777 33.96 -17.49 17.54
CA LYS A 777 34.42 -17.10 18.88
C LYS A 777 33.28 -17.02 19.88
N LEU A 778 32.16 -16.41 19.50
CA LEU A 778 31.00 -16.29 20.39
C LEU A 778 30.39 -17.65 20.71
N TYR A 779 30.21 -18.55 19.72
CA TYR A 779 29.74 -19.91 19.99
C TYR A 779 30.67 -20.68 20.92
N SER A 780 31.99 -20.56 20.73
CA SER A 780 32.97 -21.21 21.61
C SER A 780 32.87 -20.69 23.05
N ALA A 781 32.77 -19.37 23.24
CA ALA A 781 32.58 -18.74 24.54
C ALA A 781 31.29 -19.21 25.25
N LEU A 782 30.25 -19.59 24.47
CA LEU A 782 28.99 -20.14 24.97
C LEU A 782 29.01 -21.68 25.13
N GLY A 783 30.19 -22.31 25.03
CA GLY A 783 30.38 -23.73 25.34
C GLY A 783 30.24 -24.70 24.17
N ALA A 784 30.06 -24.22 22.93
CA ALA A 784 29.95 -25.07 21.75
C ALA A 784 31.28 -25.72 21.34
N SER A 785 31.20 -26.92 20.78
CA SER A 785 32.28 -27.47 19.93
C SER A 785 32.16 -26.86 18.54
N VAL A 786 33.19 -26.12 18.10
CA VAL A 786 33.15 -25.38 16.83
C VAL A 786 34.03 -26.01 15.76
N VAL A 787 33.55 -25.99 14.51
CA VAL A 787 34.31 -26.31 13.31
C VAL A 787 34.72 -25.01 12.61
N ILE A 788 36.02 -24.82 12.44
CA ILE A 788 36.61 -23.65 11.78
C ILE A 788 37.01 -24.05 10.37
N THR A 789 36.48 -23.35 9.38
CA THR A 789 36.77 -23.62 7.97
C THR A 789 36.86 -22.36 7.13
N GLY A 790 37.83 -22.33 6.22
CA GLY A 790 38.05 -21.25 5.28
C GLY A 790 39.33 -21.47 4.46
N ARG A 791 39.50 -20.66 3.40
CA ARG A 791 40.59 -20.82 2.40
C ARG A 791 41.99 -20.59 2.95
N ARG A 792 42.11 -19.85 4.05
CA ARG A 792 43.38 -19.42 4.65
C ARG A 792 43.72 -20.32 5.83
N GLU A 793 44.66 -21.23 5.63
CA GLU A 793 45.07 -22.22 6.63
C GLU A 793 45.61 -21.58 7.92
N ASP A 794 46.43 -20.54 7.79
CA ASP A 794 46.93 -19.72 8.90
C ASP A 794 45.78 -19.10 9.71
N GLY A 795 44.78 -18.55 9.02
CA GLY A 795 43.58 -18.00 9.63
C GLY A 795 42.74 -19.08 10.34
N VAL A 796 42.60 -20.27 9.76
CA VAL A 796 41.89 -21.40 10.40
C VAL A 796 42.57 -21.80 11.70
N LYS A 797 43.90 -22.01 11.69
CA LYS A 797 44.68 -22.39 12.87
C LYS A 797 44.61 -21.33 13.98
N ARG A 798 44.76 -20.05 13.60
CA ARG A 798 44.67 -18.93 14.54
C ARG A 798 43.31 -18.87 15.22
N VAL A 799 42.22 -18.84 14.44
CA VAL A 799 40.87 -18.74 14.99
C VAL A 799 40.51 -19.97 15.81
N ALA A 800 40.95 -21.17 15.42
CA ALA A 800 40.76 -22.39 16.20
C ALA A 800 41.40 -22.32 17.58
N LYS A 801 42.65 -21.82 17.67
CA LYS A 801 43.34 -21.60 18.95
C LYS A 801 42.61 -20.58 19.82
N GLU A 802 42.23 -19.44 19.25
CA GLU A 802 41.50 -18.39 19.97
C GLU A 802 40.12 -18.91 20.46
N CYS A 803 39.42 -19.70 19.66
CA CYS A 803 38.18 -20.36 20.08
C CYS A 803 38.42 -21.32 21.25
N GLN A 804 39.48 -22.13 21.20
CA GLN A 804 39.84 -23.01 22.31
C GLN A 804 40.14 -22.22 23.58
N GLU A 805 40.81 -21.08 23.49
CA GLU A 805 41.10 -20.21 24.64
C GLU A 805 39.82 -19.59 25.23
N LEU A 806 38.85 -19.22 24.40
CA LEU A 806 37.56 -18.66 24.85
C LEU A 806 36.61 -19.71 25.42
N SER A 807 36.77 -20.99 25.04
CA SER A 807 35.90 -22.07 25.50
C SER A 807 35.98 -22.26 27.02
N PRO A 808 34.85 -22.28 27.76
CA PRO A 808 34.84 -22.54 29.21
C PRO A 808 35.52 -23.87 29.59
N LYS A 809 35.47 -24.87 28.70
CA LYS A 809 36.07 -26.19 28.88
C LYS A 809 37.34 -26.41 28.04
N LYS A 810 37.90 -25.34 27.45
CA LYS A 810 39.06 -25.38 26.55
C LYS A 810 38.91 -26.42 25.43
N LEU A 811 37.70 -26.56 24.90
CA LEU A 811 37.39 -27.52 23.84
C LEU A 811 38.23 -27.20 22.60
N LYS A 812 38.88 -28.22 22.04
CA LYS A 812 39.64 -28.07 20.80
C LYS A 812 38.66 -27.88 19.64
N ALA A 813 38.80 -26.78 18.90
CA ALA A 813 38.07 -26.56 17.66
C ALA A 813 38.56 -27.54 16.56
N LEU A 814 37.65 -27.99 15.69
CA LEU A 814 38.03 -28.79 14.53
C LEU A 814 38.47 -27.88 13.38
N GLU A 815 39.69 -28.06 12.91
CA GLU A 815 40.32 -27.25 11.87
C GLU A 815 40.14 -27.91 10.51
N ILE A 816 39.47 -27.25 9.56
CA ILE A 816 39.29 -27.76 8.20
C ILE A 816 39.60 -26.62 7.19
N PRO A 817 40.86 -26.42 6.79
CA PRO A 817 41.22 -25.45 5.75
C PRO A 817 40.64 -25.88 4.41
N ALA A 818 39.55 -25.24 3.98
CA ALA A 818 38.78 -25.64 2.80
C ALA A 818 38.36 -24.43 1.95
N ASP A 819 38.41 -24.60 0.63
CA ASP A 819 37.83 -23.64 -0.33
C ASP A 819 36.52 -24.20 -0.85
N LEU A 820 35.41 -23.70 -0.31
CA LEU A 820 34.07 -24.10 -0.72
C LEU A 820 33.73 -23.76 -2.19
N GLY A 821 34.66 -23.12 -2.89
CA GLY A 821 34.68 -23.03 -4.34
C GLY A 821 35.06 -24.24 -5.14
N LYS A 822 35.72 -25.20 -4.50
CA LYS A 822 36.28 -26.37 -5.17
C LYS A 822 35.36 -27.55 -4.93
N ASP A 823 35.24 -28.39 -5.95
CA ASP A 823 34.40 -29.58 -5.86
C ASP A 823 34.96 -30.53 -4.79
N GLY A 824 34.07 -31.18 -4.03
CA GLY A 824 34.44 -32.11 -2.97
C GLY A 824 34.80 -31.47 -1.63
N GLU A 825 35.04 -30.15 -1.56
CA GLU A 825 35.43 -29.50 -0.30
C GLU A 825 34.28 -29.42 0.71
N ALA A 826 33.03 -29.25 0.25
CA ALA A 826 31.85 -29.32 1.11
C ALA A 826 31.65 -30.74 1.69
N GLU A 827 31.85 -31.76 0.87
CA GLU A 827 31.84 -33.18 1.27
C GLU A 827 32.96 -33.47 2.28
N ARG A 828 34.14 -32.89 2.11
CA ARG A 828 35.24 -33.02 3.06
C ARG A 828 34.91 -32.40 4.41
N VAL A 829 34.37 -31.19 4.43
CA VAL A 829 33.87 -30.54 5.66
C VAL A 829 32.84 -31.43 6.36
N PHE A 830 31.91 -32.02 5.61
CA PHE A 830 30.94 -32.97 6.14
C PHE A 830 31.61 -34.22 6.75
N ASN A 831 32.44 -34.92 5.97
CA ASN A 831 33.06 -36.18 6.37
C ASN A 831 33.94 -36.01 7.62
N GLU A 832 34.77 -34.99 7.67
CA GLU A 832 35.67 -34.72 8.82
C GLU A 832 34.88 -34.31 10.07
N THR A 833 33.81 -33.52 9.92
CA THR A 833 32.95 -33.13 11.04
C THR A 833 32.24 -34.35 11.64
N ILE A 834 31.61 -35.18 10.81
CA ILE A 834 30.88 -36.36 11.28
C ILE A 834 31.82 -37.42 11.84
N LYS A 835 33.01 -37.60 11.25
CA LYS A 835 34.06 -38.47 11.81
C LYS A 835 34.43 -38.06 13.23
N THR A 836 34.49 -36.75 13.49
CA THR A 836 34.92 -36.20 14.79
C THR A 836 33.79 -36.17 15.81
N PHE A 837 32.63 -35.62 15.45
CA PHE A 837 31.57 -35.29 16.41
C PHE A 837 30.31 -36.17 16.29
N LYS A 838 30.10 -36.82 15.14
CA LYS A 838 28.90 -37.65 14.83
C LYS A 838 27.57 -36.91 15.02
N ARG A 839 27.58 -35.57 15.01
CA ARG A 839 26.44 -34.68 15.31
C ARG A 839 26.67 -33.31 14.67
N LEU A 840 25.58 -32.64 14.33
CA LEU A 840 25.53 -31.20 14.06
C LEU A 840 24.28 -30.60 14.67
N ASP A 841 24.41 -29.46 15.35
CA ASP A 841 23.28 -28.72 15.93
C ASP A 841 23.02 -27.39 15.22
N VAL A 842 24.08 -26.70 14.78
CA VAL A 842 23.95 -25.43 14.04
C VAL A 842 24.88 -25.41 12.84
N LEU A 843 24.34 -25.12 11.66
CA LEU A 843 25.09 -24.81 10.45
C LEU A 843 24.98 -23.32 10.16
N VAL A 844 26.10 -22.60 10.22
CA VAL A 844 26.16 -21.19 9.79
C VAL A 844 26.88 -21.11 8.44
N ASN A 845 26.10 -20.82 7.39
CA ASN A 845 26.60 -20.57 6.05
C ASN A 845 27.03 -19.10 5.93
N ASN A 846 28.27 -18.82 6.31
CA ASN A 846 28.85 -17.48 6.29
C ASN A 846 29.87 -17.27 5.15
N ALA A 847 30.45 -18.34 4.60
CA ALA A 847 31.35 -18.23 3.46
C ALA A 847 30.67 -17.49 2.30
N GLY A 848 31.40 -16.53 1.71
CA GLY A 848 30.96 -15.82 0.53
C GLY A 848 32.10 -15.05 -0.10
N ASP A 849 31.96 -14.74 -1.39
CA ASP A 849 32.94 -13.98 -2.16
C ASP A 849 32.41 -12.59 -2.53
N TYR A 850 33.16 -11.55 -2.14
CA TYR A 850 32.82 -10.15 -2.45
C TYR A 850 33.69 -9.64 -3.59
N ILE A 851 33.38 -10.06 -4.81
CA ILE A 851 34.15 -9.75 -6.01
C ILE A 851 33.46 -8.64 -6.79
N LYS A 852 34.24 -7.62 -7.18
CA LYS A 852 33.77 -6.49 -7.96
C LYS A 852 33.69 -6.87 -9.44
N ALA A 853 32.50 -6.78 -10.03
CA ALA A 853 32.23 -6.95 -11.46
C ALA A 853 30.90 -6.30 -11.85
N ASN A 854 30.87 -5.63 -13.00
CA ASN A 854 29.67 -5.07 -13.64
C ASN A 854 29.19 -5.99 -14.77
N ALA A 855 27.99 -5.72 -15.27
CA ALA A 855 27.38 -6.45 -16.39
C ALA A 855 28.19 -6.47 -17.69
N THR A 856 29.02 -5.46 -17.91
CA THR A 856 29.80 -5.28 -19.15
C THR A 856 31.21 -5.84 -19.06
N ASP A 857 31.63 -6.32 -17.89
CA ASP A 857 32.98 -6.85 -17.70
C ASP A 857 33.07 -8.27 -18.31
N ASP A 858 34.15 -8.58 -19.01
CA ASP A 858 34.29 -9.87 -19.73
C ASP A 858 34.28 -11.09 -18.80
N ASN A 859 34.68 -10.91 -17.54
CA ASN A 859 34.73 -11.97 -16.53
C ASN A 859 33.46 -12.06 -15.67
N ILE A 860 32.38 -11.33 -15.99
CA ILE A 860 31.18 -11.28 -15.14
C ILE A 860 30.57 -12.67 -14.91
N VAL A 861 30.57 -13.53 -15.94
CA VAL A 861 30.03 -14.89 -15.85
C VAL A 861 30.87 -15.74 -14.91
N ASP A 862 32.20 -15.67 -15.00
CA ASP A 862 33.11 -16.39 -14.09
C ASP A 862 32.94 -15.93 -12.64
N VAL A 863 32.77 -14.61 -12.43
CA VAL A 863 32.52 -14.04 -11.10
C VAL A 863 31.17 -14.50 -10.53
N LEU A 864 30.13 -14.57 -11.37
CA LEU A 864 28.83 -15.11 -10.96
C LEU A 864 28.93 -16.59 -10.59
N ASP A 865 29.52 -17.42 -11.46
CA ASP A 865 29.66 -18.86 -11.23
C ASP A 865 30.44 -19.14 -9.95
N ARG A 866 31.51 -18.37 -9.72
CA ARG A 866 32.28 -18.39 -8.47
C ARG A 866 31.40 -18.06 -7.26
N SER A 867 30.63 -16.97 -7.33
CA SER A 867 29.78 -16.50 -6.22
C SER A 867 28.66 -17.49 -5.91
N LEU A 868 27.97 -18.01 -6.93
CA LEU A 868 26.94 -19.05 -6.77
C LEU A 868 27.52 -20.33 -6.19
N LYS A 869 28.73 -20.74 -6.61
CA LYS A 869 29.37 -21.94 -6.10
C LYS A 869 29.67 -21.86 -4.60
N VAL A 870 30.21 -20.73 -4.13
CA VAL A 870 30.52 -20.52 -2.70
C VAL A 870 29.28 -20.29 -1.88
N ASP A 871 28.47 -19.30 -2.24
CA ASP A 871 27.40 -18.81 -1.39
C ASP A 871 26.17 -19.73 -1.40
N VAL A 872 25.89 -20.36 -2.55
CA VAL A 872 24.65 -21.12 -2.78
C VAL A 872 24.93 -22.62 -2.81
N LYS A 873 25.73 -23.10 -3.78
CA LYS A 873 25.90 -24.55 -4.00
C LYS A 873 26.58 -25.24 -2.82
N ALA A 874 27.63 -24.66 -2.26
CA ALA A 874 28.29 -25.23 -1.08
C ALA A 874 27.33 -25.25 0.13
N SER A 875 26.58 -24.17 0.37
CA SER A 875 25.57 -24.09 1.42
C SER A 875 24.50 -25.18 1.28
N LEU A 876 23.94 -25.35 0.08
CA LEU A 876 22.92 -26.35 -0.21
C LEU A 876 23.46 -27.78 -0.11
N THR A 877 24.69 -28.02 -0.55
CA THR A 877 25.37 -29.30 -0.37
C THR A 877 25.54 -29.64 1.10
N LEU A 878 26.03 -28.71 1.92
CA LEU A 878 26.17 -28.91 3.36
C LEU A 878 24.82 -29.17 4.03
N ILE A 879 23.78 -28.40 3.70
CA ILE A 879 22.42 -28.60 4.22
C ILE A 879 21.92 -30.01 3.87
N ARG A 880 22.04 -30.43 2.62
CA ARG A 880 21.61 -31.77 2.17
C ARG A 880 22.37 -32.89 2.88
N LEU A 881 23.69 -32.75 3.04
CA LEU A 881 24.53 -33.76 3.70
C LEU A 881 24.27 -33.83 5.21
N PHE A 882 24.04 -32.70 5.87
CA PHE A 882 23.79 -32.62 7.31
C PHE A 882 22.33 -32.76 7.71
N GLU A 883 21.38 -32.79 6.76
CA GLU A 883 19.94 -32.92 7.05
C GLU A 883 19.61 -34.05 8.04
N PRO A 884 20.18 -35.27 7.96
CA PRO A 884 19.89 -36.33 8.92
C PRO A 884 20.32 -35.96 10.35
N TYR A 885 21.43 -35.26 10.50
CA TYR A 885 22.01 -34.87 11.79
C TYR A 885 21.30 -33.65 12.39
N LEU A 886 20.96 -32.67 11.54
CA LEU A 886 20.14 -31.52 11.92
C LEU A 886 18.73 -31.97 12.33
N LYS A 887 18.15 -32.94 11.62
CA LYS A 887 16.86 -33.55 12.01
C LYS A 887 16.96 -34.24 13.37
N GLN A 888 18.04 -34.98 13.63
CA GLN A 888 18.25 -35.65 14.92
C GLN A 888 18.39 -34.65 16.07
N SER A 889 19.10 -33.53 15.86
CA SER A 889 19.31 -32.50 16.89
C SER A 889 18.16 -31.52 17.03
N LYS A 890 17.18 -31.52 16.10
CA LYS A 890 16.26 -30.40 15.87
C LYS A 890 17.03 -29.08 15.69
N GLY A 891 18.10 -29.17 14.90
CA GLY A 891 19.09 -28.12 14.71
C GLY A 891 18.62 -27.01 13.78
N ASN A 892 19.52 -26.06 13.55
CA ASN A 892 19.20 -24.82 12.85
C ASN A 892 20.23 -24.52 11.76
N VAL A 893 19.76 -23.93 10.66
CA VAL A 893 20.61 -23.40 9.59
C VAL A 893 20.48 -21.88 9.55
N ILE A 894 21.60 -21.18 9.62
CA ILE A 894 21.67 -19.72 9.53
C ILE A 894 22.48 -19.32 8.30
N ASN A 895 21.86 -18.62 7.37
CA ASN A 895 22.51 -18.12 6.15
C ASN A 895 22.89 -16.65 6.32
N ILE A 896 24.16 -16.29 6.08
CA ILE A 896 24.58 -14.88 6.08
C ILE A 896 24.40 -14.31 4.67
N THR A 897 23.41 -13.43 4.54
CA THR A 897 23.03 -12.77 3.29
C THR A 897 23.58 -11.34 3.28
N SER A 898 22.89 -10.36 2.68
CA SER A 898 23.37 -8.98 2.58
C SER A 898 22.22 -8.01 2.40
N VAL A 899 22.31 -6.81 2.98
CA VAL A 899 21.33 -5.74 2.70
C VAL A 899 21.29 -5.31 1.23
N PHE A 900 22.27 -5.72 0.41
CA PHE A 900 22.25 -5.47 -1.03
C PHE A 900 21.13 -6.23 -1.76
N THR A 901 20.48 -7.21 -1.11
CA THR A 901 19.27 -7.85 -1.63
C THR A 901 18.04 -6.91 -1.64
N GLU A 902 18.08 -5.87 -0.82
CA GLU A 902 17.07 -4.81 -0.78
C GLU A 902 17.57 -3.50 -1.39
N ARG A 903 18.88 -3.23 -1.26
CA ARG A 903 19.55 -1.99 -1.67
C ARG A 903 20.64 -2.28 -2.71
N PRO A 904 20.25 -2.54 -3.97
CA PRO A 904 21.19 -2.89 -5.03
C PRO A 904 22.20 -1.77 -5.27
N GLN A 905 23.43 -2.16 -5.58
CA GLN A 905 24.55 -1.27 -5.91
C GLN A 905 25.22 -1.70 -7.22
N LYS A 906 25.82 -0.74 -7.92
CA LYS A 906 26.65 -1.03 -9.09
C LYS A 906 27.93 -1.79 -8.73
N SER A 907 28.50 -2.52 -9.69
CA SER A 907 29.83 -3.14 -9.61
C SER A 907 29.97 -4.36 -8.71
N TYR A 908 28.89 -4.89 -8.18
CA TYR A 908 28.90 -6.14 -7.39
C TYR A 908 27.81 -7.10 -7.87
N LEU A 909 27.61 -7.18 -9.19
CA LEU A 909 26.47 -7.91 -9.78
C LEU A 909 26.47 -9.39 -9.35
N GLY A 910 27.57 -10.13 -9.57
CA GLY A 910 27.64 -11.56 -9.22
C GLY A 910 27.38 -11.86 -7.74
N TYR A 911 27.97 -11.06 -6.83
CA TYR A 911 27.74 -11.17 -5.39
C TYR A 911 26.26 -10.94 -5.02
N GLN A 912 25.64 -9.89 -5.54
CA GLN A 912 24.24 -9.56 -5.21
C GLN A 912 23.25 -10.60 -5.70
N LEU A 913 23.50 -11.16 -6.89
CA LEU A 913 22.74 -12.28 -7.44
C LEU A 913 22.86 -13.51 -6.53
N ALA A 914 24.08 -13.85 -6.11
CA ALA A 914 24.32 -15.00 -5.23
C ALA A 914 23.70 -14.81 -3.84
N LYS A 915 23.73 -13.60 -3.28
CA LYS A 915 23.05 -13.31 -2.00
C LYS A 915 21.54 -13.35 -2.11
N GLN A 916 20.95 -12.87 -3.20
CA GLN A 916 19.51 -13.01 -3.44
C GLN A 916 19.11 -14.48 -3.62
N ALA A 917 19.93 -15.26 -4.33
CA ALA A 917 19.75 -16.69 -4.48
C ALA A 917 19.77 -17.42 -3.13
N LEU A 918 20.70 -17.06 -2.24
CA LEU A 918 20.79 -17.62 -0.89
C LEU A 918 19.60 -17.21 0.00
N GLU A 919 19.11 -15.97 -0.12
CA GLU A 919 17.93 -15.49 0.60
C GLU A 919 16.65 -16.22 0.14
N MET A 920 16.49 -16.40 -1.18
CA MET A 920 15.40 -17.21 -1.72
C MET A 920 15.50 -18.66 -1.25
N SER A 921 16.71 -19.23 -1.28
CA SER A 921 16.95 -20.58 -0.75
C SER A 921 16.52 -20.70 0.71
N THR A 922 16.81 -19.68 1.53
CA THR A 922 16.43 -19.65 2.95
C THR A 922 14.92 -19.76 3.11
N THR A 923 14.16 -18.97 2.35
CA THR A 923 12.69 -18.92 2.43
C THR A 923 12.07 -20.26 2.02
N THR A 924 12.50 -20.82 0.89
CA THR A 924 12.00 -22.13 0.42
C THR A 924 12.41 -23.27 1.36
N LEU A 925 13.65 -23.28 1.84
CA LEU A 925 14.16 -24.31 2.76
C LEU A 925 13.47 -24.26 4.13
N ALA A 926 13.10 -23.08 4.62
CA ALA A 926 12.32 -22.96 5.85
C ALA A 926 11.02 -23.75 5.74
N LEU A 927 10.33 -23.64 4.60
CA LEU A 927 9.11 -24.41 4.31
C LEU A 927 9.37 -25.91 4.15
N GLU A 928 10.45 -26.29 3.44
CA GLU A 928 10.77 -27.70 3.18
C GLU A 928 11.26 -28.46 4.42
N LEU A 929 12.00 -27.79 5.31
CA LEU A 929 12.68 -28.43 6.44
C LEU A 929 11.96 -28.26 7.78
N ALA A 930 11.01 -27.32 7.91
CA ALA A 930 10.21 -27.14 9.12
C ALA A 930 9.45 -28.42 9.56
N PRO A 931 8.82 -29.21 8.67
CA PRO A 931 8.17 -30.47 9.07
C PRO A 931 9.14 -31.50 9.67
N LYS A 932 10.44 -31.34 9.41
CA LYS A 932 11.51 -32.20 9.94
C LYS A 932 12.07 -31.66 11.26
N GLY A 933 11.55 -30.55 11.76
CA GLY A 933 12.00 -29.89 12.99
C GLY A 933 13.32 -29.13 12.85
N ILE A 934 13.71 -28.77 11.61
CA ILE A 934 14.90 -27.98 11.32
C ILE A 934 14.46 -26.56 10.97
N ARG A 935 15.00 -25.56 11.66
CA ARG A 935 14.72 -24.15 11.35
C ARG A 935 15.77 -23.61 10.39
N VAL A 936 15.35 -22.76 9.45
CA VAL A 936 16.24 -22.13 8.47
C VAL A 936 15.95 -20.64 8.44
N ASN A 937 16.96 -19.83 8.75
CA ASN A 937 16.83 -18.38 8.88
C ASN A 937 18.01 -17.68 8.19
N SER A 938 17.86 -16.41 7.83
CA SER A 938 18.95 -15.57 7.29
C SER A 938 19.24 -14.38 8.18
N VAL A 939 20.49 -13.89 8.11
CA VAL A 939 20.91 -12.61 8.69
C VAL A 939 21.42 -11.71 7.56
N ASN A 940 20.62 -10.70 7.22
CA ASN A 940 20.94 -9.72 6.18
C ASN A 940 21.88 -8.66 6.77
N ILE A 941 23.17 -8.77 6.48
CA ILE A 941 24.18 -7.88 7.06
C ILE A 941 24.36 -6.59 6.26
N GLY A 942 24.47 -5.48 6.98
CA GLY A 942 24.88 -4.18 6.45
C GLY A 942 26.40 -4.06 6.31
N VAL A 943 26.89 -2.83 6.24
CA VAL A 943 28.32 -2.56 6.30
C VAL A 943 28.84 -2.94 7.70
N VAL A 944 29.72 -3.94 7.75
CA VAL A 944 30.31 -4.46 8.98
C VAL A 944 31.81 -4.29 8.95
N ARG A 945 32.35 -3.68 10.01
CA ARG A 945 33.79 -3.62 10.24
C ARG A 945 34.27 -5.00 10.69
N SER A 946 34.94 -5.70 9.77
CA SER A 946 35.41 -7.07 9.97
C SER A 946 36.72 -7.17 10.77
N HIS A 947 37.47 -6.07 10.90
CA HIS A 947 38.73 -6.01 11.63
C HIS A 947 38.80 -4.75 12.51
N GLU A 948 39.28 -4.89 13.74
CA GLU A 948 39.37 -3.79 14.71
C GLU A 948 40.30 -2.66 14.25
N ALA A 949 41.31 -2.95 13.43
CA ALA A 949 42.11 -1.96 12.70
C ALA A 949 42.25 -2.41 11.25
N HIS A 950 41.97 -1.51 10.29
CA HIS A 950 42.27 -1.74 8.89
C HIS A 950 43.44 -0.85 8.49
N PRO A 951 44.53 -1.38 7.91
CA PRO A 951 45.72 -0.58 7.61
C PRO A 951 45.51 0.40 6.44
N ASP A 952 44.51 0.16 5.59
CA ASP A 952 44.18 1.00 4.43
C ASP A 952 43.31 2.22 4.83
N PRO A 953 43.80 3.47 4.64
CA PRO A 953 43.05 4.70 4.91
C PRO A 953 41.75 4.84 4.11
N ASP A 954 41.68 4.31 2.89
CA ASP A 954 40.49 4.44 2.06
C ASP A 954 39.37 3.53 2.54
N VAL A 955 39.71 2.35 3.07
CA VAL A 955 38.74 1.47 3.74
C VAL A 955 38.23 2.11 5.03
N ILE A 956 39.08 2.77 5.81
CA ILE A 956 38.65 3.53 6.99
C ILE A 956 37.66 4.62 6.58
N ARG A 957 38.00 5.42 5.58
CA ARG A 957 37.13 6.49 5.05
C ARG A 957 35.81 5.95 4.52
N ALA A 958 35.82 4.77 3.90
CA ALA A 958 34.60 4.10 3.45
C ALA A 958 33.69 3.71 4.63
N PHE A 959 34.24 3.21 5.74
CA PHE A 959 33.48 2.93 6.96
C PHE A 959 32.93 4.21 7.60
N GLU A 960 33.72 5.28 7.69
CA GLU A 960 33.26 6.57 8.20
C GLU A 960 32.12 7.14 7.36
N ASN A 961 32.21 7.04 6.04
CA ASN A 961 31.14 7.46 5.14
C ASN A 961 29.90 6.58 5.30
N ALA A 962 30.05 5.26 5.40
CA ALA A 962 28.93 4.35 5.66
C ALA A 962 28.24 4.64 7.00
N ALA A 963 28.99 5.01 8.04
CA ALA A 963 28.44 5.38 9.34
C ALA A 963 27.51 6.61 9.26
N LYS A 964 27.82 7.60 8.41
CA LYS A 964 26.98 8.80 8.19
C LYS A 964 25.59 8.47 7.64
N TYR A 965 25.50 7.43 6.81
CA TYR A 965 24.24 6.98 6.22
C TYR A 965 23.58 5.83 7.00
N THR A 966 24.21 5.37 8.08
CA THR A 966 23.64 4.35 8.97
C THR A 966 22.90 5.07 10.10
N PRO A 967 21.58 4.83 10.32
CA PRO A 967 20.80 5.58 11.31
C PRO A 967 21.36 5.55 12.74
N LEU A 968 22.09 4.50 13.12
CA LEU A 968 22.75 4.39 14.43
C LEU A 968 24.08 5.17 14.53
N GLY A 969 24.47 5.91 13.50
CA GLY A 969 25.70 6.72 13.46
C GLY A 969 27.01 5.91 13.47
N ARG A 970 26.94 4.59 13.30
CA ARG A 970 28.09 3.67 13.26
C ARG A 970 27.85 2.54 12.29
N VAL A 971 28.93 1.94 11.79
CA VAL A 971 28.87 0.65 11.09
C VAL A 971 28.68 -0.51 12.08
N GLY A 972 28.24 -1.66 11.59
CA GLY A 972 28.15 -2.88 12.40
C GLY A 972 29.52 -3.43 12.75
N THR A 973 29.59 -4.25 13.79
CA THR A 973 30.77 -5.02 14.20
C THR A 973 30.53 -6.51 13.99
N THR A 974 31.59 -7.32 13.96
CA THR A 974 31.46 -8.78 13.92
C THR A 974 30.68 -9.31 15.11
N ALA A 975 30.79 -8.67 16.28
CA ALA A 975 30.03 -9.00 17.48
C ALA A 975 28.52 -8.71 17.35
N ASP A 976 28.13 -7.63 16.65
CA ASP A 976 26.71 -7.35 16.39
C ASP A 976 26.08 -8.48 15.56
N VAL A 977 26.77 -8.93 14.51
CA VAL A 977 26.32 -10.05 13.66
C VAL A 977 26.28 -11.36 14.45
N ALA A 978 27.35 -11.66 15.21
CA ALA A 978 27.44 -12.88 16.01
C ALA A 978 26.29 -13.01 17.01
N LYS A 979 25.91 -11.91 17.69
CA LYS A 979 24.79 -11.90 18.62
C LYS A 979 23.45 -12.22 17.93
N GLY A 980 23.23 -11.69 16.73
CA GLY A 980 22.04 -12.01 15.93
C GLY A 980 22.00 -13.48 15.50
N VAL A 981 23.13 -14.02 15.04
CA VAL A 981 23.27 -15.42 14.63
C VAL A 981 23.03 -16.38 15.81
N VAL A 982 23.62 -16.09 16.97
CA VAL A 982 23.41 -16.89 18.19
C VAL A 982 21.96 -16.84 18.66
N PHE A 983 21.33 -15.66 18.60
CA PHE A 983 19.91 -15.53 18.95
C PHE A 983 19.03 -16.40 18.03
N LEU A 984 19.22 -16.33 16.71
CA LEU A 984 18.41 -17.10 15.78
C LEU A 984 18.62 -18.62 15.91
N SER A 985 19.79 -19.07 16.35
CA SER A 985 20.07 -20.50 16.57
C SER A 985 19.71 -21.00 17.97
N SER A 986 19.34 -20.11 18.90
CA SER A 986 18.96 -20.44 20.28
C SER A 986 17.49 -20.84 20.39
N SER A 987 17.09 -21.33 21.58
CA SER A 987 15.66 -21.58 21.87
C SER A 987 14.85 -20.28 22.02
N ASP A 988 15.48 -19.10 22.20
CA ASP A 988 14.77 -17.82 22.19
C ASP A 988 14.06 -17.55 20.86
N ALA A 989 14.57 -18.14 19.77
CA ALA A 989 14.04 -18.02 18.42
C ALA A 989 13.19 -19.24 18.01
N SER A 990 12.68 -20.04 18.95
CA SER A 990 11.97 -21.30 18.64
C SER A 990 10.72 -21.13 17.77
N PHE A 991 10.15 -19.93 17.72
CA PHE A 991 8.98 -19.58 16.89
C PHE A 991 9.33 -18.66 15.70
N ILE A 992 10.62 -18.41 15.46
CA ILE A 992 11.14 -17.60 14.33
C ILE A 992 11.50 -18.52 13.17
#